data_AF-A0A957JHD4-F1
#
_entry.id   AF-A0A957JHD4-F1
#
_cell.length_a   1.000
_cell.length_b   1.000
_cell.length_c   1.000
_cell.angle_alpha   90.00
_cell.angle_beta   90.00
_cell.angle_gamma   90.00
#
_symmetry.space_group_name_H-M   'P 1'
#
loop_
_entity.id
_entity.type
_entity.pdbx_description
1 polymer ?
#
loop_
_entity_poly.entity_id
_entity_poly.type
_entity_poly.pdbx_seq_one_letter_code
_entity_poly.pdbx_strand_id
1 'polypeptide(L)'
;MKRSATILLVEDESALLTGIADLLQLAGLPYEIRVLTAANGQAGLRLMQEETPDLIISDIMMPRMDGYEFLAEVRRRPSWVHIPFIFLTAKAKRDDLLQGRRMGAELYITKPFATAELLELVESQLDRTFELRRVREEKLAALKRDILQLLSHEFRTPLTYVTAYYEMLADSLTDFQETDHLEEYLRGIQAGSLRLSRLVQDLIRVMEIRTGEAAQAFASQATVIEDVGDLLYQAGKGWEALAAARGLVIGYKVAPDLPPVWGQRQSLLEVLDHLIDNAVKFMRPGSDHLQEICLKARVRDGCVVLVVQDHGVGFPEYVQEQLFELFYQYDRSRMEQQGAGVGLAIVKGLVDLHQGRIQVRSKVGEGSKFEVWLPVYDVARWNPGRGRGGAGTGKAATILIVEDDPFLLTGLKELLEVHQGKYQLEVLLAGNGRDGLRVLERHRPDLIISDVMMPVMDGYEFLRQVRQQTDLLQIPFIFLTARGELSDIHQGLRSGVEQYIPKPYDVDELMQLVATQLDRHFQVESVVSQNFEALKREILELLRPDFLTPLEMVTQQSQRLVLGLEAVQNDADLKVSLYSIRTASEQLTRLVEDLIALAELQTGEAEMIYQMRATRTSPADLAGLLMSVSYAVQMRGGLSNVAFAYRVPPGLPSLYCDLEGVAQCLSRLYEIVLSLFGRHPAGQMVLLAETRPGELHLSVLAEQVWFPEEVASIIIPYCQQEQPQILDQVEFGPSLMVVKGIMRLHGGQVIAGNDPQAGAFLSLVFPLVADDG
;
A
#
# COMPACT_ATOMS: atom_id res chain seq x y z
N MET A 1 10.27 0.00 27.87
CA MET A 1 11.48 -0.82 27.60
C MET A 1 12.48 0.06 26.87
N LYS A 2 13.78 -0.04 27.19
CA LYS A 2 14.83 0.59 26.38
C LYS A 2 14.88 -0.10 25.00
N ARG A 3 15.12 0.65 23.93
CA ARG A 3 15.25 0.08 22.57
C ARG A 3 16.61 -0.60 22.43
N SER A 4 16.69 -1.77 21.80
CA SER A 4 17.99 -2.41 21.55
C SER A 4 18.62 -1.85 20.27
N ALA A 5 19.94 -1.65 20.29
CA ALA A 5 20.72 -1.20 19.13
C ALA A 5 22.00 -2.03 19.00
N THR A 6 22.33 -2.49 17.79
CA THR A 6 23.55 -3.24 17.51
C THR A 6 24.61 -2.32 16.89
N ILE A 7 25.78 -2.19 17.51
CA ILE A 7 26.90 -1.40 17.00
C ILE A 7 28.04 -2.35 16.59
N LEU A 8 28.52 -2.23 15.36
CA LEU A 8 29.75 -2.92 14.92
C LEU A 8 30.95 -2.01 15.15
N LEU A 9 31.83 -2.42 16.04
CA LEU A 9 33.10 -1.77 16.33
C LEU A 9 34.25 -2.54 15.67
N VAL A 10 35.02 -1.87 14.81
CA VAL A 10 36.15 -2.44 14.08
C VAL A 10 37.43 -1.67 14.43
N GLU A 11 38.36 -2.32 15.12
CA GLU A 11 39.57 -1.70 15.65
C GLU A 11 40.64 -2.80 15.85
N ASP A 12 41.87 -2.55 15.42
CA ASP A 12 42.94 -3.56 15.44
C ASP A 12 43.70 -3.56 16.77
N GLU A 13 43.73 -2.44 17.48
CA GLU A 13 44.28 -2.36 18.83
C GLU A 13 43.30 -2.96 19.86
N SER A 14 43.60 -4.17 20.36
CA SER A 14 42.70 -4.92 21.25
C SER A 14 42.33 -4.18 22.55
N ALA A 15 43.26 -3.38 23.10
CA ALA A 15 43.01 -2.59 24.30
C ALA A 15 41.98 -1.48 24.03
N LEU A 16 42.09 -0.77 22.91
CA LEU A 16 41.16 0.27 22.50
C LEU A 16 39.81 -0.30 22.09
N LEU A 17 39.79 -1.42 21.35
CA LEU A 17 38.59 -2.16 20.99
C LEU A 17 37.77 -2.54 22.23
N THR A 18 38.44 -3.07 23.26
CA THR A 18 37.78 -3.47 24.52
C THR A 18 37.29 -2.24 25.29
N GLY A 19 38.13 -1.20 25.40
CA GLY A 19 37.76 0.03 26.11
C GLY A 19 36.56 0.76 25.49
N ILE A 20 36.47 0.85 24.17
CA ILE A 20 35.31 1.45 23.48
C ILE A 20 34.08 0.55 23.60
N ALA A 21 34.23 -0.77 23.47
CA ALA A 21 33.11 -1.70 23.63
C ALA A 21 32.50 -1.62 25.03
N ASP A 22 33.33 -1.63 26.08
CA ASP A 22 32.89 -1.48 27.47
C ASP A 22 32.23 -0.13 27.70
N LEU A 23 32.82 0.94 27.16
CA LEU A 23 32.27 2.29 27.23
C LEU A 23 30.86 2.33 26.61
N LEU A 24 30.67 1.78 25.41
CA LEU A 24 29.37 1.78 24.72
C LEU A 24 28.33 0.92 25.45
N GLN A 25 28.72 -0.22 26.04
CA GLN A 25 27.81 -1.09 26.78
C GLN A 25 27.43 -0.52 28.16
N LEU A 26 28.36 0.17 28.82
CA LEU A 26 28.15 0.77 30.14
C LEU A 26 27.59 2.19 30.07
N ALA A 27 27.62 2.82 28.89
CA ALA A 27 27.08 4.15 28.71
C ALA A 27 25.59 4.19 29.06
N GLY A 28 25.18 5.22 29.79
CA GLY A 28 23.79 5.47 30.17
C GLY A 28 22.90 5.93 29.00
N LEU A 29 23.19 5.47 27.77
CA LEU A 29 22.42 5.81 26.59
C LEU A 29 20.96 5.33 26.74
N PRO A 30 20.01 5.97 26.03
CA PRO A 30 18.60 5.56 26.05
C PRO A 30 18.36 4.19 25.37
N TYR A 31 19.42 3.58 24.85
CA TYR A 31 19.43 2.30 24.16
C TYR A 31 20.06 1.17 25.00
N GLU A 32 19.61 -0.06 24.77
CA GLU A 32 20.29 -1.28 25.20
C GLU A 32 21.25 -1.71 24.10
N ILE A 33 22.54 -1.40 24.29
CA ILE A 33 23.54 -1.53 23.23
C ILE A 33 24.18 -2.91 23.26
N ARG A 34 24.12 -3.59 22.10
CA ARG A 34 24.91 -4.78 21.82
C ARG A 34 26.07 -4.39 20.91
N VAL A 35 27.29 -4.69 21.34
CA VAL A 35 28.49 -4.38 20.55
C VAL A 35 29.02 -5.64 19.90
N LEU A 36 29.11 -5.64 18.57
CA LEU A 36 29.85 -6.62 17.78
C LEU A 36 31.28 -6.09 17.59
N THR A 37 32.30 -6.91 17.81
CA THR A 37 33.69 -6.48 17.71
C THR A 37 34.44 -7.22 16.61
N ALA A 38 35.26 -6.50 15.86
CA ALA A 38 36.11 -7.05 14.81
C ALA A 38 37.51 -6.41 14.82
N ALA A 39 38.54 -7.21 14.51
CA ALA A 39 39.93 -6.75 14.52
C ALA A 39 40.43 -6.18 13.17
N ASN A 40 39.58 -6.13 12.14
CA ASN A 40 39.86 -5.57 10.80
C ASN A 40 38.57 -5.58 9.95
N GLY A 41 38.59 -4.84 8.83
CA GLY A 41 37.44 -4.73 7.94
C GLY A 41 36.93 -6.07 7.41
N GLN A 42 37.82 -7.03 7.12
CA GLN A 42 37.40 -8.33 6.57
C GLN A 42 36.66 -9.18 7.61
N ALA A 43 37.04 -9.09 8.88
CA ALA A 43 36.29 -9.71 9.98
C ALA A 43 34.94 -9.00 10.18
N GLY A 44 34.90 -7.67 10.08
CA GLY A 44 33.67 -6.88 10.13
C GLY A 44 32.67 -7.30 9.04
N LEU A 45 33.11 -7.46 7.80
CA LEU A 45 32.23 -7.90 6.69
C LEU A 45 31.61 -9.28 6.90
N ARG A 46 32.32 -10.21 7.57
CA ARG A 46 31.77 -11.54 7.89
C ARG A 46 30.67 -11.43 8.93
N LEU A 47 30.91 -10.66 9.99
CA LEU A 47 29.89 -10.41 11.02
C LEU A 47 28.64 -9.75 10.40
N MET A 48 28.82 -8.81 9.48
CA MET A 48 27.70 -8.15 8.80
C MET A 48 26.87 -9.10 7.91
N GLN A 49 27.43 -10.23 7.47
CA GLN A 49 26.67 -11.26 6.74
C GLN A 49 25.76 -12.08 7.65
N GLU A 50 26.14 -12.22 8.92
CA GLU A 50 25.37 -12.94 9.94
C GLU A 50 24.33 -12.01 10.59
N GLU A 51 24.71 -10.77 10.88
CA GLU A 51 23.87 -9.79 11.57
C GLU A 51 24.14 -8.37 11.06
N THR A 52 23.09 -7.64 10.70
CA THR A 52 23.21 -6.26 10.21
C THR A 52 23.24 -5.26 11.38
N PRO A 53 24.32 -4.48 11.57
CA PRO A 53 24.39 -3.48 12.63
C PRO A 53 23.57 -2.22 12.30
N ASP A 54 23.17 -1.49 13.35
CA ASP A 54 22.51 -0.18 13.25
C ASP A 54 23.50 0.97 13.09
N LEU A 55 24.77 0.78 13.51
CA LEU A 55 25.85 1.74 13.39
C LEU A 55 27.19 1.02 13.27
N ILE A 56 28.09 1.57 12.44
CA ILE A 56 29.47 1.09 12.32
C ILE A 56 30.43 2.15 12.85
N ILE A 57 31.34 1.75 13.72
CA ILE A 57 32.48 2.54 14.18
C ILE A 57 33.74 1.78 13.74
N SER A 58 34.60 2.39 12.94
CA SER A 58 35.80 1.73 12.42
C SER A 58 37.02 2.61 12.58
N ASP A 59 38.16 2.02 12.95
CA ASP A 59 39.44 2.67 12.70
C ASP A 59 39.73 2.74 11.21
N ILE A 60 40.55 3.71 10.82
CA ILE A 60 41.02 3.86 9.44
C ILE A 60 42.20 2.92 9.20
N MET A 61 43.18 2.91 10.09
CA MET A 61 44.47 2.26 9.86
C MET A 61 44.47 0.86 10.48
N MET A 62 44.02 -0.14 9.73
CA MET A 62 43.93 -1.53 10.21
C MET A 62 44.62 -2.52 9.25
N PRO A 63 45.14 -3.66 9.74
CA PRO A 63 45.76 -4.68 8.90
C PRO A 63 44.72 -5.45 8.09
N ARG A 64 45.16 -6.06 6.97
CA ARG A 64 44.41 -6.91 6.02
C ARG A 64 43.36 -6.17 5.18
N MET A 65 42.49 -5.41 5.82
CA MET A 65 41.50 -4.55 5.17
C MET A 65 41.37 -3.30 6.03
N ASP A 66 41.78 -2.18 5.46
CA ASP A 66 41.72 -0.89 6.14
C ASP A 66 40.28 -0.36 6.23
N GLY A 67 40.07 0.71 6.98
CA GLY A 67 38.73 1.28 7.18
C GLY A 67 38.10 1.80 5.88
N TYR A 68 38.92 2.27 4.93
CA TYR A 68 38.45 2.79 3.64
C TYR A 68 37.97 1.67 2.72
N GLU A 69 38.77 0.61 2.59
CA GLU A 69 38.40 -0.60 1.85
C GLU A 69 37.14 -1.23 2.45
N PHE A 70 37.04 -1.25 3.79
CA PHE A 70 35.85 -1.74 4.48
C PHE A 70 34.61 -0.92 4.15
N LEU A 71 34.69 0.41 4.25
CA LEU A 71 33.61 1.31 3.88
C LEU A 71 33.19 1.10 2.41
N ALA A 72 34.15 1.00 1.48
CA ALA A 72 33.85 0.77 0.07
C ALA A 72 33.06 -0.53 -0.16
N GLU A 73 33.44 -1.62 0.50
CA GLU A 73 32.72 -2.89 0.43
C GLU A 73 31.34 -2.81 1.08
N VAL A 74 31.19 -2.09 2.20
CA VAL A 74 29.90 -1.82 2.82
C VAL A 74 28.99 -1.03 1.86
N ARG A 75 29.52 0.01 1.22
CA ARG A 75 28.77 0.86 0.28
C ARG A 75 28.47 0.19 -1.05
N ARG A 76 29.21 -0.86 -1.43
CA ARG A 76 28.92 -1.68 -2.61
C ARG A 76 27.64 -2.51 -2.46
N ARG A 77 27.21 -2.83 -1.22
CA ARG A 77 26.04 -3.69 -0.97
C ARG A 77 24.78 -2.84 -0.70
N PRO A 78 23.72 -2.94 -1.53
CA PRO A 78 22.52 -2.12 -1.38
C PRO A 78 21.84 -2.21 -0.01
N SER A 79 21.90 -3.36 0.64
CA SER A 79 21.32 -3.56 1.97
C SER A 79 22.06 -2.80 3.08
N TRP A 80 23.27 -2.31 2.86
CA TRP A 80 24.15 -1.75 3.91
C TRP A 80 24.53 -0.29 3.71
N VAL A 81 24.22 0.31 2.56
CA VAL A 81 24.58 1.71 2.25
C VAL A 81 23.94 2.70 3.22
N HIS A 82 22.75 2.38 3.73
CA HIS A 82 22.04 3.25 4.66
C HIS A 82 22.62 3.26 6.08
N ILE A 83 23.46 2.26 6.43
CA ILE A 83 24.02 2.09 7.77
C ILE A 83 25.02 3.23 8.04
N PRO A 84 24.84 3.97 9.14
CA PRO A 84 25.74 5.06 9.48
C PRO A 84 27.15 4.56 9.80
N PHE A 85 28.15 5.35 9.44
CA PHE A 85 29.56 4.93 9.51
C PHE A 85 30.44 6.05 10.08
N ILE A 86 31.02 5.80 11.25
CA ILE A 86 31.92 6.70 11.99
C ILE A 86 33.35 6.19 11.88
N PHE A 87 34.26 7.03 11.40
CA PHE A 87 35.69 6.75 11.42
C PHE A 87 36.35 7.26 12.70
N LEU A 88 37.22 6.43 13.28
CA LEU A 88 38.22 6.84 14.27
C LEU A 88 39.52 7.14 13.51
N THR A 89 40.15 8.31 13.76
CA THR A 89 41.39 8.69 13.06
C THR A 89 42.46 9.22 14.01
N ALA A 90 43.70 8.72 13.90
CA ALA A 90 44.83 9.19 14.71
C ALA A 90 45.44 10.53 14.23
N LYS A 91 45.08 11.00 13.03
CA LYS A 91 45.62 12.25 12.45
C LYS A 91 44.53 13.02 11.71
N ALA A 92 44.29 14.26 12.16
CA ALA A 92 43.55 15.27 11.40
C ALA A 92 44.40 15.84 10.23
N LYS A 93 45.08 14.98 9.46
CA LYS A 93 45.70 15.43 8.22
C LYS A 93 44.60 15.63 7.17
N ARG A 94 44.65 16.79 6.51
CA ARG A 94 43.64 17.21 5.53
C ARG A 94 43.39 16.16 4.45
N ASP A 95 44.44 15.46 4.01
CA ASP A 95 44.36 14.46 2.94
C ASP A 95 43.60 13.19 3.37
N ASP A 96 43.76 12.74 4.63
CA ASP A 96 43.06 11.57 5.16
C ASP A 96 41.55 11.86 5.33
N LEU A 97 41.20 13.05 5.84
CA LEU A 97 39.81 13.51 5.94
C LEU A 97 39.15 13.66 4.57
N LEU A 98 39.88 14.18 3.58
CA LEU A 98 39.40 14.31 2.20
C LEU A 98 39.19 12.95 1.54
N GLN A 99 40.10 12.00 1.73
CA GLN A 99 39.99 10.64 1.19
C GLN A 99 38.78 9.90 1.76
N GLY A 100 38.56 9.95 3.06
CA GLY A 100 37.39 9.33 3.65
C GLY A 100 36.07 9.98 3.20
N ARG A 101 36.03 11.31 3.07
CA ARG A 101 34.84 12.05 2.60
C ARG A 101 34.50 11.66 1.17
N ARG A 102 35.51 11.55 0.31
CA ARG A 102 35.38 11.02 -1.05
C ARG A 102 34.76 9.62 -1.06
N MET A 103 35.06 8.77 -0.08
CA MET A 103 34.53 7.41 0.00
C MET A 103 33.17 7.26 0.70
N GLY A 104 32.55 8.38 1.13
CA GLY A 104 31.20 8.38 1.68
C GLY A 104 31.10 8.12 3.18
N ALA A 105 32.18 8.36 3.93
CA ALA A 105 32.11 8.31 5.39
C ALA A 105 31.40 9.56 5.91
N GLU A 106 30.51 9.33 6.86
CA GLU A 106 29.60 10.36 7.34
C GLU A 106 30.28 11.24 8.38
N LEU A 107 31.15 10.65 9.20
CA LEU A 107 31.58 11.23 10.45
C LEU A 107 33.00 10.80 10.83
N TYR A 108 33.75 11.72 11.43
CA TYR A 108 35.11 11.47 11.90
C TYR A 108 35.25 11.88 13.35
N ILE A 109 35.92 11.04 14.13
CA ILE A 109 36.37 11.35 15.47
C ILE A 109 37.88 11.20 15.52
N THR A 110 38.57 12.25 15.99
CA THR A 110 40.04 12.25 16.10
C THR A 110 40.49 11.61 17.41
N LYS A 111 41.40 10.62 17.36
CA LYS A 111 42.07 10.02 18.50
C LYS A 111 43.22 10.93 18.97
N PRO A 112 43.36 11.22 20.28
CA PRO A 112 42.46 10.85 21.37
C PRO A 112 41.18 11.71 21.37
N PHE A 113 40.03 11.08 21.61
CA PHE A 113 38.72 11.74 21.62
C PHE A 113 38.16 11.85 23.04
N ALA A 114 37.27 12.82 23.27
CA ALA A 114 36.51 12.87 24.50
C ALA A 114 35.42 11.79 24.50
N THR A 115 35.26 11.05 25.60
CA THR A 115 34.19 10.05 25.75
C THR A 115 32.80 10.63 25.48
N ALA A 116 32.55 11.85 25.96
CA ALA A 116 31.28 12.55 25.73
C ALA A 116 31.02 12.81 24.24
N GLU A 117 32.06 13.15 23.48
CA GLU A 117 31.94 13.43 22.04
C GLU A 117 31.55 12.18 21.24
N LEU A 118 32.19 11.03 21.53
CA LEU A 118 31.82 9.76 20.90
C LEU A 118 30.39 9.36 21.25
N LEU A 119 30.00 9.47 22.52
CA LEU A 119 28.67 9.09 22.98
C LEU A 119 27.57 9.98 22.40
N GLU A 120 27.77 11.31 22.38
CA GLU A 120 26.84 12.25 21.75
C GLU A 120 26.63 11.91 20.26
N LEU A 121 27.71 11.56 19.55
CA LEU A 121 27.64 11.24 18.14
C LEU A 121 26.90 9.92 17.88
N VAL A 122 27.21 8.89 18.66
CA VAL A 122 26.52 7.59 18.61
C VAL A 122 25.03 7.77 18.91
N GLU A 123 24.69 8.52 19.96
CA GLU A 123 23.30 8.81 20.33
C GLU A 123 22.56 9.49 19.17
N SER A 124 23.13 10.56 18.61
CA SER A 124 22.50 11.31 17.52
C SER A 124 22.27 10.45 16.27
N GLN A 125 23.21 9.58 15.90
CA GLN A 125 23.06 8.70 14.73
C GLN A 125 22.02 7.60 14.95
N LEU A 126 21.97 7.03 16.15
CA LEU A 126 20.96 6.05 16.50
C LEU A 126 19.56 6.68 16.55
N ASP A 127 19.41 7.84 17.20
CA ASP A 127 18.15 8.60 17.26
C ASP A 127 17.58 8.82 15.87
N ARG A 128 18.41 9.35 14.95
CA ARG A 128 18.01 9.58 13.57
C ARG A 128 17.63 8.30 12.84
N THR A 129 18.43 7.24 13.00
CA THR A 129 18.17 5.95 12.33
C THR A 129 16.85 5.35 12.78
N PHE A 130 16.58 5.36 14.09
CA PHE A 130 15.33 4.85 14.64
C PHE A 130 14.14 5.77 14.34
N GLU A 131 14.31 7.09 14.31
CA GLU A 131 13.24 8.02 13.93
C GLU A 131 12.82 7.81 12.47
N LEU A 132 13.77 7.71 11.54
CA LEU A 132 13.47 7.46 10.13
C LEU A 132 12.81 6.10 9.91
N ARG A 133 13.29 5.05 10.61
CA ARG A 133 12.63 3.73 10.56
C ARG A 133 11.22 3.79 11.12
N ARG A 134 11.01 4.42 12.28
CA ARG A 134 9.71 4.59 12.92
C ARG A 134 8.72 5.33 12.02
N VAL A 135 9.10 6.49 11.48
CA VAL A 135 8.20 7.27 10.59
C VAL A 135 7.82 6.46 9.36
N ARG A 136 8.75 5.67 8.81
CA ARG A 136 8.47 4.79 7.65
C ARG A 136 7.54 3.65 8.00
N GLU A 137 7.77 2.96 9.11
CA GLU A 137 6.94 1.86 9.61
C GLU A 137 5.54 2.36 9.98
N GLU A 138 5.43 3.51 10.66
CA GLU A 138 4.16 4.15 11.00
C GLU A 138 3.38 4.55 9.74
N LYS A 139 4.04 5.16 8.74
CA LYS A 139 3.41 5.50 7.45
C LYS A 139 2.91 4.24 6.71
N LEU A 140 3.71 3.18 6.67
CA LEU A 140 3.33 1.92 6.00
C LEU A 140 2.18 1.23 6.74
N ALA A 141 2.24 1.17 8.08
CA ALA A 141 1.20 0.57 8.90
C ALA A 141 -0.11 1.36 8.83
N ALA A 142 -0.03 2.69 8.80
CA ALA A 142 -1.20 3.55 8.60
C ALA A 142 -1.82 3.30 7.22
N LEU A 143 -1.02 3.34 6.16
CA LEU A 143 -1.52 3.10 4.80
C LEU A 143 -2.13 1.70 4.65
N LYS A 144 -1.50 0.67 5.23
CA LYS A 144 -2.05 -0.68 5.27
C LYS A 144 -3.42 -0.70 5.94
N ARG A 145 -3.56 -0.05 7.11
CA ARG A 145 -4.84 0.06 7.81
C ARG A 145 -5.88 0.79 6.95
N ASP A 146 -5.52 1.92 6.36
CA ASP A 146 -6.43 2.72 5.53
C ASP A 146 -6.94 1.92 4.31
N ILE A 147 -6.05 1.16 3.65
CA ILE A 147 -6.43 0.26 2.54
C ILE A 147 -7.42 -0.79 3.02
N LEU A 148 -7.10 -1.50 4.10
CA LEU A 148 -7.94 -2.59 4.61
C LEU A 148 -9.32 -2.09 5.06
N GLN A 149 -9.38 -0.97 5.77
CA GLN A 149 -10.64 -0.35 6.17
C GLN A 149 -11.47 0.09 4.97
N LEU A 150 -10.84 0.70 3.98
CA LEU A 150 -11.53 1.11 2.76
C LEU A 150 -12.06 -0.09 1.99
N LEU A 151 -11.25 -1.15 1.81
CA LEU A 151 -11.69 -2.38 1.16
C LEU A 151 -12.93 -2.93 1.86
N SER A 152 -12.92 -3.00 3.19
CA SER A 152 -14.08 -3.47 3.97
C SER A 152 -15.34 -2.65 3.69
N HIS A 153 -15.25 -1.32 3.78
CA HIS A 153 -16.42 -0.45 3.59
C HIS A 153 -16.92 -0.42 2.14
N GLU A 154 -16.02 -0.30 1.18
CA GLU A 154 -16.39 -0.17 -0.23
C GLU A 154 -16.75 -1.52 -0.88
N PHE A 155 -16.37 -2.66 -0.29
CA PHE A 155 -16.88 -3.97 -0.71
C PHE A 155 -18.27 -4.28 -0.15
N ARG A 156 -18.56 -3.91 1.11
CA ARG A 156 -19.90 -4.12 1.72
C ARG A 156 -21.04 -3.55 0.88
N THR A 157 -20.83 -2.36 0.32
CA THR A 157 -21.84 -1.65 -0.47
C THR A 157 -22.28 -2.42 -1.73
N PRO A 158 -21.41 -2.67 -2.73
CA PRO A 158 -21.76 -3.46 -3.91
C PRO A 158 -22.20 -4.87 -3.52
N LEU A 159 -21.64 -5.44 -2.46
CA LEU A 159 -22.05 -6.75 -1.99
C LEU A 159 -23.51 -6.77 -1.52
N THR A 160 -23.94 -5.75 -0.78
CA THR A 160 -25.34 -5.63 -0.33
C THR A 160 -26.29 -5.57 -1.53
N TYR A 161 -25.91 -4.88 -2.61
CA TYR A 161 -26.69 -4.88 -3.85
C TYR A 161 -26.73 -6.28 -4.49
N VAL A 162 -25.57 -6.95 -4.64
CA VAL A 162 -25.50 -8.32 -5.20
C VAL A 162 -26.38 -9.26 -4.38
N THR A 163 -26.26 -9.25 -3.05
CA THR A 163 -27.03 -10.12 -2.15
C THR A 163 -28.53 -9.80 -2.19
N ALA A 164 -28.93 -8.53 -2.13
CA ALA A 164 -30.34 -8.16 -2.13
C ALA A 164 -31.05 -8.53 -3.45
N TYR A 165 -30.45 -8.19 -4.59
CA TYR A 165 -31.02 -8.55 -5.90
C TYR A 165 -30.97 -10.06 -6.15
N TYR A 166 -29.98 -10.74 -5.58
CA TYR A 166 -29.91 -12.19 -5.59
C TYR A 166 -31.04 -12.83 -4.79
N GLU A 167 -31.30 -12.39 -3.55
CA GLU A 167 -32.40 -12.91 -2.71
C GLU A 167 -33.75 -12.74 -3.40
N MET A 168 -33.99 -11.57 -4.02
CA MET A 168 -35.20 -11.32 -4.82
C MET A 168 -35.32 -12.27 -6.03
N LEU A 169 -34.20 -12.55 -6.70
CA LEU A 169 -34.16 -13.49 -7.83
C LEU A 169 -34.41 -14.93 -7.34
N ALA A 170 -33.87 -15.31 -6.19
CA ALA A 170 -34.06 -16.63 -5.59
C ALA A 170 -35.52 -16.89 -5.19
N ASP A 171 -36.19 -15.91 -4.58
CA ASP A 171 -37.63 -16.00 -4.23
C ASP A 171 -38.50 -16.13 -5.49
N SER A 172 -38.13 -15.44 -6.57
CA SER A 172 -38.86 -15.46 -7.85
C SER A 172 -38.71 -16.78 -8.62
N LEU A 173 -37.60 -17.52 -8.41
CA LEU A 173 -37.37 -18.84 -9.02
C LEU A 173 -38.32 -19.93 -8.49
N THR A 174 -38.96 -19.71 -7.34
CA THR A 174 -39.94 -20.62 -6.73
C THR A 174 -41.32 -20.54 -7.38
N ASP A 175 -41.69 -19.38 -7.93
CA ASP A 175 -42.95 -19.11 -8.63
C ASP A 175 -42.65 -18.42 -9.98
N PHE A 176 -42.39 -19.22 -11.02
CA PHE A 176 -42.01 -18.79 -12.39
C PHE A 176 -43.10 -18.01 -13.17
N GLN A 177 -44.02 -17.31 -12.50
CA GLN A 177 -45.15 -16.66 -13.17
C GLN A 177 -44.88 -15.22 -13.63
N GLU A 178 -43.86 -14.53 -13.10
CA GLU A 178 -43.57 -13.12 -13.43
C GLU A 178 -42.11 -12.93 -13.88
N THR A 179 -41.89 -12.84 -15.20
CA THR A 179 -40.59 -12.55 -15.82
C THR A 179 -40.29 -11.05 -15.88
N ASP A 180 -41.27 -10.20 -15.57
CA ASP A 180 -41.21 -8.75 -15.76
C ASP A 180 -40.13 -8.05 -14.91
N HIS A 181 -39.70 -8.66 -13.80
CA HIS A 181 -38.68 -8.10 -12.88
C HIS A 181 -37.32 -8.78 -12.97
N LEU A 182 -37.19 -9.89 -13.72
CA LEU A 182 -35.95 -10.66 -13.82
C LEU A 182 -34.78 -9.84 -14.39
N GLU A 183 -35.08 -9.01 -15.39
CA GLU A 183 -34.08 -8.12 -16.00
C GLU A 183 -33.54 -7.08 -15.01
N GLU A 184 -34.41 -6.54 -14.15
CA GLU A 184 -34.02 -5.57 -13.12
C GLU A 184 -33.09 -6.20 -12.08
N TYR A 185 -33.40 -7.41 -11.61
CA TYR A 185 -32.56 -8.15 -10.66
C TYR A 185 -31.19 -8.49 -11.24
N LEU A 186 -31.14 -9.00 -12.49
CA LEU A 186 -29.89 -9.32 -13.16
C LEU A 186 -29.02 -8.07 -13.40
N ARG A 187 -29.63 -6.93 -13.78
CA ARG A 187 -28.92 -5.65 -13.90
C ARG A 187 -28.37 -5.18 -12.55
N GLY A 188 -29.10 -5.39 -11.46
CA GLY A 188 -28.66 -5.09 -10.10
C GLY A 188 -27.42 -5.89 -9.68
N ILE A 189 -27.45 -7.20 -9.86
CA ILE A 189 -26.31 -8.10 -9.61
C ILE A 189 -25.11 -7.69 -10.47
N GLN A 190 -25.34 -7.44 -11.75
CA GLN A 190 -24.29 -7.02 -12.69
C GLN A 190 -23.65 -5.69 -12.28
N ALA A 191 -24.44 -4.71 -11.87
CA ALA A 191 -23.94 -3.41 -11.43
C ALA A 191 -23.05 -3.53 -10.18
N GLY A 192 -23.46 -4.36 -9.21
CA GLY A 192 -22.67 -4.66 -8.01
C GLY A 192 -21.35 -5.37 -8.35
N SER A 193 -21.39 -6.39 -9.20
CA SER A 193 -20.21 -7.14 -9.64
C SER A 193 -19.22 -6.25 -10.42
N LEU A 194 -19.69 -5.46 -11.38
CA LEU A 194 -18.86 -4.50 -12.12
C LEU A 194 -18.23 -3.43 -11.21
N ARG A 195 -18.90 -3.06 -10.11
CA ARG A 195 -18.35 -2.12 -9.13
C ARG A 195 -17.22 -2.76 -8.31
N LEU A 196 -17.39 -3.99 -7.85
CA LEU A 196 -16.34 -4.75 -7.17
C LEU A 196 -15.10 -4.92 -8.05
N SER A 197 -15.29 -5.31 -9.31
CA SER A 197 -14.19 -5.53 -10.26
C SER A 197 -13.37 -4.26 -10.48
N ARG A 198 -14.04 -3.13 -10.71
CA ARG A 198 -13.36 -1.82 -10.83
C ARG A 198 -12.57 -1.46 -9.59
N LEU A 199 -13.13 -1.68 -8.40
CA LEU A 199 -12.42 -1.36 -7.16
C LEU A 199 -11.12 -2.16 -7.01
N VAL A 200 -11.16 -3.45 -7.32
CA VAL A 200 -9.98 -4.31 -7.27
C VAL A 200 -8.93 -3.87 -8.29
N GLN A 201 -9.34 -3.58 -9.52
CA GLN A 201 -8.45 -3.08 -10.56
C GLN A 201 -7.79 -1.75 -10.17
N ASP A 202 -8.57 -0.79 -9.64
CA ASP A 202 -8.08 0.50 -9.16
C ASP A 202 -7.06 0.32 -8.03
N LEU A 203 -7.31 -0.60 -7.10
CA LEU A 203 -6.36 -0.89 -6.02
C LEU A 203 -5.06 -1.47 -6.55
N ILE A 204 -5.14 -2.46 -7.44
CA ILE A 204 -3.95 -3.05 -8.09
C ILE A 204 -3.17 -1.94 -8.80
N ARG A 205 -3.86 -1.04 -9.50
CA ARG A 205 -3.25 0.07 -10.23
C ARG A 205 -2.49 1.03 -9.32
N VAL A 206 -3.07 1.37 -8.16
CA VAL A 206 -2.36 2.16 -7.14
C VAL A 206 -1.08 1.46 -6.70
N MET A 207 -1.15 0.16 -6.46
CA MET A 207 0.01 -0.61 -6.02
C MET A 207 1.08 -0.64 -7.11
N GLU A 208 0.73 -0.89 -8.39
CA GLU A 208 1.67 -0.83 -9.52
C GLU A 208 2.36 0.54 -9.67
N ILE A 209 1.61 1.63 -9.45
CA ILE A 209 2.16 2.99 -9.47
C ILE A 209 3.15 3.19 -8.32
N ARG A 210 2.80 2.74 -7.12
CA ARG A 210 3.63 2.92 -5.90
C ARG A 210 4.87 2.03 -5.90
N THR A 211 4.81 0.82 -6.44
CA THR A 211 5.95 -0.09 -6.52
C THR A 211 6.87 0.19 -7.71
N GLY A 212 6.41 1.02 -8.65
CA GLY A 212 7.16 1.42 -9.83
C GLY A 212 7.03 0.45 -11.01
N GLU A 213 6.22 -0.60 -10.90
CA GLU A 213 5.89 -1.49 -12.02
C GLU A 213 5.21 -0.73 -13.17
N ALA A 214 4.30 0.20 -12.85
CA ALA A 214 3.67 1.05 -13.86
C ALA A 214 4.70 1.89 -14.63
N ALA A 215 5.77 2.36 -13.95
CA ALA A 215 6.86 3.07 -14.60
C ALA A 215 7.69 2.17 -15.53
N GLN A 216 7.90 0.90 -15.15
CA GLN A 216 8.56 -0.09 -16.01
C GLN A 216 7.72 -0.44 -17.24
N ALA A 217 6.42 -0.66 -17.06
CA ALA A 217 5.47 -0.87 -18.14
C ALA A 217 5.44 0.34 -19.09
N PHE A 218 5.39 1.55 -18.55
CA PHE A 218 5.48 2.79 -19.32
C PHE A 218 6.77 2.86 -20.13
N ALA A 219 7.93 2.61 -19.52
CA ALA A 219 9.22 2.69 -20.21
C ALA A 219 9.35 1.72 -21.39
N SER A 220 8.65 0.58 -21.35
CA SER A 220 8.68 -0.42 -22.44
C SER A 220 7.60 -0.21 -23.51
N GLN A 221 6.52 0.50 -23.20
CA GLN A 221 5.33 0.62 -24.07
C GLN A 221 5.06 2.04 -24.54
N ALA A 222 5.70 3.06 -23.96
CA ALA A 222 5.52 4.45 -24.36
C ALA A 222 6.02 4.66 -25.79
N THR A 223 5.22 5.38 -26.56
CA THR A 223 5.46 5.67 -27.97
C THR A 223 5.03 7.11 -28.27
N VAL A 224 5.34 7.58 -29.47
CA VAL A 224 4.84 8.87 -29.96
C VAL A 224 3.36 8.72 -30.30
N ILE A 225 2.52 9.53 -29.67
CA ILE A 225 1.09 9.63 -29.95
C ILE A 225 0.89 10.84 -30.86
N GLU A 226 0.69 10.58 -32.15
CA GLU A 226 0.52 11.62 -33.17
C GLU A 226 -0.84 12.31 -33.06
N ASP A 227 -1.91 11.53 -32.86
CA ASP A 227 -3.28 12.05 -32.81
C ASP A 227 -3.85 11.99 -31.38
N VAL A 228 -3.60 13.05 -30.62
CA VAL A 228 -4.17 13.21 -29.27
C VAL A 228 -5.66 13.57 -29.33
N GLY A 229 -6.13 14.13 -30.46
CA GLY A 229 -7.54 14.45 -30.68
C GLY A 229 -8.40 13.19 -30.79
N ASP A 230 -7.93 12.21 -31.55
CA ASP A 230 -8.55 10.89 -31.67
C ASP A 230 -8.61 10.16 -30.33
N LEU A 231 -7.56 10.29 -29.50
CA LEU A 231 -7.56 9.71 -28.15
C LEU A 231 -8.69 10.30 -27.29
N LEU A 232 -8.88 11.63 -27.30
CA LEU A 232 -9.96 12.30 -26.58
C LEU A 232 -11.34 11.88 -27.11
N TYR A 233 -11.47 11.74 -28.44
CA TYR A 233 -12.71 11.31 -29.08
C TYR A 233 -13.05 9.86 -28.74
N GLN A 234 -12.05 8.96 -28.77
CA GLN A 234 -12.22 7.56 -28.38
C GLN A 234 -12.73 7.43 -26.94
N ALA A 235 -12.13 8.17 -26.01
CA ALA A 235 -12.58 8.17 -24.62
C ALA A 235 -14.01 8.69 -24.49
N GLY A 236 -14.33 9.86 -25.05
CA GLY A 236 -15.67 10.44 -24.99
C GLY A 236 -16.74 9.54 -25.59
N LYS A 237 -16.47 8.93 -26.75
CA LYS A 237 -17.41 8.06 -27.47
C LYS A 237 -17.81 6.84 -26.65
N GLY A 238 -16.91 6.29 -25.83
CA GLY A 238 -17.21 5.19 -24.92
C GLY A 238 -18.29 5.54 -23.89
N TRP A 239 -18.42 6.81 -23.53
CA TRP A 239 -19.34 7.30 -22.50
C TRP A 239 -20.64 7.89 -23.05
N GLU A 240 -20.75 8.15 -24.36
CA GLU A 240 -21.91 8.81 -24.97
C GLU A 240 -23.23 8.09 -24.68
N ALA A 241 -23.27 6.77 -24.80
CA ALA A 241 -24.48 5.98 -24.55
C ALA A 241 -24.94 6.06 -23.08
N LEU A 242 -23.99 5.98 -22.13
CA LEU A 242 -24.28 6.03 -20.70
C LEU A 242 -24.65 7.45 -20.25
N ALA A 243 -23.98 8.46 -20.80
CA ALA A 243 -24.31 9.87 -20.59
C ALA A 243 -25.72 10.19 -21.11
N ALA A 244 -26.05 9.74 -22.32
CA ALA A 244 -27.38 9.93 -22.91
C ALA A 244 -28.49 9.26 -22.09
N ALA A 245 -28.24 8.07 -21.54
CA ALA A 245 -29.18 7.40 -20.63
C ALA A 245 -29.46 8.20 -19.34
N ARG A 246 -28.57 9.12 -18.97
CA ARG A 246 -28.73 10.08 -17.85
C ARG A 246 -29.18 11.48 -18.30
N GLY A 247 -29.49 11.68 -19.59
CA GLY A 247 -29.88 12.97 -20.14
C GLY A 247 -28.72 13.96 -20.33
N LEU A 248 -27.47 13.47 -20.35
CA LEU A 248 -26.25 14.27 -20.53
C LEU A 248 -25.76 14.20 -21.98
N VAL A 249 -25.14 15.30 -22.43
CA VAL A 249 -24.50 15.39 -23.75
C VAL A 249 -22.99 15.55 -23.58
N ILE A 250 -22.20 14.81 -24.36
CA ILE A 250 -20.74 14.98 -24.42
C ILE A 250 -20.41 15.87 -25.63
N GLY A 251 -19.85 17.04 -25.36
CA GLY A 251 -19.45 18.01 -26.38
C GLY A 251 -17.93 18.03 -26.57
N TYR A 252 -17.48 18.12 -27.82
CA TYR A 252 -16.05 18.11 -28.17
C TYR A 252 -15.60 19.48 -28.71
N LYS A 253 -14.47 19.99 -28.20
CA LYS A 253 -13.79 21.19 -28.70
C LYS A 253 -12.29 20.92 -28.82
N VAL A 254 -11.90 20.31 -29.93
CA VAL A 254 -10.52 19.92 -30.23
C VAL A 254 -9.92 20.95 -31.20
N ALA A 255 -8.75 21.50 -30.86
CA ALA A 255 -8.02 22.38 -31.77
C ALA A 255 -7.57 21.61 -33.03
N PRO A 256 -7.69 22.19 -34.24
CA PRO A 256 -7.10 21.60 -35.43
C PRO A 256 -5.57 21.61 -35.28
N ASP A 257 -4.92 20.49 -35.58
CA ASP A 257 -3.46 20.28 -35.55
C ASP A 257 -2.82 20.32 -34.14
N LEU A 258 -3.18 19.34 -33.30
CA LEU A 258 -2.47 19.10 -32.04
C LEU A 258 -1.11 18.46 -32.32
N PRO A 259 -0.02 18.96 -31.70
CA PRO A 259 1.29 18.36 -31.82
C PRO A 259 1.36 17.01 -31.09
N PRO A 260 2.28 16.12 -31.50
CA PRO A 260 2.42 14.81 -30.88
C PRO A 260 2.84 14.92 -29.42
N VAL A 261 2.54 13.90 -28.64
CA VAL A 261 3.01 13.74 -27.25
C VAL A 261 3.68 12.38 -27.08
N TRP A 262 4.67 12.28 -26.18
CA TRP A 262 5.23 10.99 -25.81
C TRP A 262 4.43 10.39 -24.67
N GLY A 263 4.01 9.13 -24.82
CA GLY A 263 3.21 8.50 -23.78
C GLY A 263 2.74 7.10 -24.10
N GLN A 264 1.99 6.54 -23.17
CA GLN A 264 1.31 5.27 -23.34
C GLN A 264 -0.17 5.55 -23.61
N ARG A 265 -0.63 5.23 -24.82
CA ARG A 265 -2.02 5.50 -25.25
C ARG A 265 -3.05 4.95 -24.26
N GLN A 266 -2.87 3.73 -23.79
CA GLN A 266 -3.80 3.08 -22.86
C GLN A 266 -3.92 3.81 -21.52
N SER A 267 -2.82 4.33 -20.99
CA SER A 267 -2.82 5.07 -19.72
C SER A 267 -3.48 6.45 -19.85
N LEU A 268 -3.35 7.11 -21.00
CA LEU A 268 -4.05 8.37 -21.24
C LEU A 268 -5.56 8.16 -21.43
N LEU A 269 -5.97 7.06 -22.06
CA LEU A 269 -7.38 6.66 -22.11
C LEU A 269 -7.92 6.40 -20.71
N GLU A 270 -7.19 5.64 -19.89
CA GLU A 270 -7.52 5.39 -18.48
C GLU A 270 -7.65 6.69 -17.67
N VAL A 271 -6.75 7.67 -17.89
CA VAL A 271 -6.85 9.01 -17.27
C VAL A 271 -8.15 9.70 -17.66
N LEU A 272 -8.51 9.69 -18.94
CA LEU A 272 -9.74 10.33 -19.42
C LEU A 272 -10.99 9.60 -18.93
N ASP A 273 -10.98 8.27 -18.90
CA ASP A 273 -12.11 7.46 -18.43
C ASP A 273 -12.45 7.80 -16.97
N HIS A 274 -11.45 7.90 -16.09
CA HIS A 274 -11.66 8.32 -14.69
C HIS A 274 -12.23 9.74 -14.58
N LEU A 275 -11.75 10.68 -15.39
CA LEU A 275 -12.21 12.07 -15.36
C LEU A 275 -13.64 12.21 -15.92
N ILE A 276 -13.97 11.47 -16.98
CA ILE A 276 -15.31 11.48 -17.60
C ILE A 276 -16.32 10.77 -16.69
N ASP A 277 -15.96 9.63 -16.08
CA ASP A 277 -16.79 8.93 -15.11
C ASP A 277 -17.15 9.84 -13.92
N ASN A 278 -16.15 10.53 -13.37
CA ASN A 278 -16.38 11.53 -12.32
C ASN A 278 -17.31 12.66 -12.79
N ALA A 279 -17.10 13.20 -13.99
CA ALA A 279 -17.99 14.20 -14.55
C ALA A 279 -19.44 13.69 -14.65
N VAL A 280 -19.67 12.49 -15.21
CA VAL A 280 -21.00 11.87 -15.34
C VAL A 280 -21.65 11.57 -13.99
N LYS A 281 -20.87 11.18 -12.98
CA LYS A 281 -21.35 10.87 -11.62
C LYS A 281 -21.81 12.11 -10.86
N PHE A 282 -21.06 13.21 -10.95
CA PHE A 282 -21.26 14.41 -10.12
C PHE A 282 -22.10 15.51 -10.79
N MET A 283 -22.70 15.24 -11.96
CA MET A 283 -23.69 16.11 -12.57
C MET A 283 -24.97 16.19 -11.72
N ARG A 284 -25.57 17.39 -11.62
CA ARG A 284 -26.83 17.61 -10.91
C ARG A 284 -28.03 17.33 -11.84
N PRO A 285 -28.92 16.38 -11.50
CA PRO A 285 -30.18 16.22 -12.22
C PRO A 285 -31.07 17.45 -12.05
N GLY A 286 -31.61 18.00 -13.15
CA GLY A 286 -32.72 18.96 -13.10
C GLY A 286 -32.39 20.42 -12.75
N SER A 287 -31.15 20.89 -12.99
CA SER A 287 -30.81 22.32 -12.88
C SER A 287 -31.00 23.09 -14.20
N ASP A 288 -31.22 24.41 -14.14
CA ASP A 288 -31.24 25.35 -15.29
C ASP A 288 -29.88 25.46 -16.04
N HIS A 289 -28.90 24.63 -15.67
CA HIS A 289 -27.57 24.60 -16.25
C HIS A 289 -27.49 23.59 -17.41
N LEU A 290 -26.53 23.82 -18.31
CA LEU A 290 -26.26 22.94 -19.44
C LEU A 290 -25.92 21.53 -18.94
N GLN A 291 -26.71 20.55 -19.35
CA GLN A 291 -26.46 19.11 -19.14
C GLN A 291 -25.39 18.62 -20.13
N GLU A 292 -24.25 19.31 -20.15
CA GLU A 292 -23.15 19.08 -21.07
C GLU A 292 -21.83 18.86 -20.32
N ILE A 293 -21.14 17.78 -20.67
CA ILE A 293 -19.74 17.54 -20.33
C ILE A 293 -18.90 17.94 -21.53
N CYS A 294 -18.01 18.92 -21.37
CA CYS A 294 -17.23 19.46 -22.46
C CYS A 294 -15.79 18.94 -22.42
N LEU A 295 -15.42 18.15 -23.43
CA LEU A 295 -14.09 17.62 -23.66
C LEU A 295 -13.33 18.55 -24.61
N LYS A 296 -12.19 19.07 -24.17
CA LYS A 296 -11.38 20.02 -24.97
C LYS A 296 -9.94 19.56 -25.06
N ALA A 297 -9.31 19.82 -26.20
CA ALA A 297 -7.87 19.68 -26.36
C ALA A 297 -7.29 20.91 -27.07
N ARG A 298 -6.22 21.47 -26.51
CA ARG A 298 -5.58 22.69 -27.00
C ARG A 298 -4.09 22.71 -26.70
N VAL A 299 -3.33 23.49 -27.44
CA VAL A 299 -1.92 23.75 -27.14
C VAL A 299 -1.79 24.99 -26.27
N ARG A 300 -1.00 24.92 -25.20
CA ARG A 300 -0.68 26.06 -24.35
C ARG A 300 0.68 25.89 -23.68
N ASP A 301 1.50 26.94 -23.71
CA ASP A 301 2.80 27.01 -23.01
C ASP A 301 3.75 25.84 -23.32
N GLY A 302 3.74 25.34 -24.57
CA GLY A 302 4.57 24.19 -24.97
C GLY A 302 4.03 22.82 -24.53
N CYS A 303 2.78 22.75 -24.06
CA CYS A 303 2.09 21.52 -23.68
C CYS A 303 0.80 21.34 -24.48
N VAL A 304 0.39 20.08 -24.69
CA VAL A 304 -0.99 19.71 -25.05
C VAL A 304 -1.80 19.64 -23.76
N VAL A 305 -2.90 20.39 -23.70
CA VAL A 305 -3.79 20.46 -22.54
C VAL A 305 -5.11 19.79 -22.88
N LEU A 306 -5.37 18.65 -22.25
CA LEU A 306 -6.64 17.95 -22.27
C LEU A 306 -7.52 18.45 -21.13
N VAL A 307 -8.78 18.73 -21.41
CA VAL A 307 -9.71 19.34 -20.46
C VAL A 307 -10.99 18.52 -20.41
N VAL A 308 -11.39 18.13 -19.21
CA VAL A 308 -12.71 17.59 -18.91
C VAL A 308 -13.43 18.61 -18.02
N GLN A 309 -14.53 19.15 -18.52
CA GLN A 309 -15.29 20.18 -17.82
C GLN A 309 -16.75 19.74 -17.66
N ASP A 310 -17.24 19.78 -16.43
CA ASP A 310 -18.63 19.52 -16.05
C ASP A 310 -19.28 20.79 -15.47
N HIS A 311 -20.60 20.74 -15.33
CA HIS A 311 -21.42 21.78 -14.69
C HIS A 311 -22.15 21.20 -13.46
N GLY A 312 -21.48 20.29 -12.75
CA GLY A 312 -22.03 19.51 -11.66
C GLY A 312 -22.02 20.23 -10.30
N VAL A 313 -21.95 19.44 -9.22
CA VAL A 313 -22.03 19.96 -7.85
C VAL A 313 -20.91 20.92 -7.48
N GLY A 314 -19.72 20.75 -8.08
CA GLY A 314 -18.50 21.46 -7.72
C GLY A 314 -18.07 21.25 -6.27
N PHE A 315 -16.89 21.77 -5.91
CA PHE A 315 -16.34 21.70 -4.56
C PHE A 315 -15.52 22.96 -4.21
N PRO A 316 -15.27 23.23 -2.91
CA PRO A 316 -14.50 24.38 -2.45
C PRO A 316 -13.02 24.36 -2.86
N GLU A 317 -12.40 25.54 -2.88
CA GLU A 317 -11.00 25.70 -3.31
C GLU A 317 -10.00 24.98 -2.40
N TYR A 318 -10.24 24.93 -1.09
CA TYR A 318 -9.35 24.26 -0.13
C TYR A 318 -9.23 22.74 -0.34
N VAL A 319 -10.15 22.15 -1.12
CA VAL A 319 -10.21 20.72 -1.40
C VAL A 319 -9.32 20.33 -2.59
N GLN A 320 -8.95 21.30 -3.44
CA GLN A 320 -8.32 21.04 -4.75
C GLN A 320 -7.00 20.26 -4.65
N GLU A 321 -6.18 20.51 -3.63
CA GLU A 321 -4.89 19.82 -3.45
C GLU A 321 -5.08 18.41 -2.89
N GLN A 322 -6.04 18.22 -1.98
CA GLN A 322 -6.30 16.95 -1.29
C GLN A 322 -7.01 15.92 -2.19
N LEU A 323 -7.68 16.34 -3.27
CA LEU A 323 -8.43 15.45 -4.16
C LEU A 323 -7.59 14.37 -4.85
N PHE A 324 -6.27 14.58 -4.95
CA PHE A 324 -5.36 13.60 -5.55
C PHE A 324 -4.70 12.69 -4.50
N GLU A 325 -4.99 12.89 -3.22
CA GLU A 325 -4.57 11.98 -2.15
C GLU A 325 -5.36 10.68 -2.22
N LEU A 326 -4.71 9.58 -1.84
CA LEU A 326 -5.36 8.28 -1.80
C LEU A 326 -6.50 8.28 -0.78
N PHE A 327 -7.64 7.73 -1.17
CA PHE A 327 -8.82 7.54 -0.33
C PHE A 327 -9.51 8.84 0.10
N TYR A 328 -9.09 9.98 -0.45
CA TYR A 328 -9.74 11.25 -0.17
C TYR A 328 -11.12 11.31 -0.85
N GLN A 329 -12.14 11.65 -0.07
CA GLN A 329 -13.51 11.86 -0.53
C GLN A 329 -14.07 13.15 0.07
N TYR A 330 -14.55 14.05 -0.79
CA TYR A 330 -15.21 15.27 -0.35
C TYR A 330 -16.68 15.02 0.03
N ASP A 331 -17.09 15.49 1.21
CA ASP A 331 -18.48 15.44 1.75
C ASP A 331 -19.09 14.03 1.89
N ARG A 332 -18.36 13.14 2.57
CA ARG A 332 -18.72 11.73 2.84
C ARG A 332 -20.12 11.55 3.47
N SER A 333 -20.60 12.55 4.22
CA SER A 333 -21.88 12.54 4.94
C SER A 333 -23.11 12.88 4.09
N ARG A 334 -22.95 13.54 2.94
CA ARG A 334 -24.06 13.93 2.04
C ARG A 334 -23.99 13.26 0.68
N MET A 335 -22.81 12.79 0.27
CA MET A 335 -22.57 12.11 -1.01
C MET A 335 -22.24 10.63 -0.80
N GLU A 336 -23.09 9.91 -0.05
CA GLU A 336 -22.90 8.48 0.18
C GLU A 336 -22.76 7.70 -1.14
N GLN A 337 -21.73 6.84 -1.20
CA GLN A 337 -21.52 5.75 -2.17
C GLN A 337 -21.02 6.07 -3.59
N GLN A 338 -20.12 7.05 -3.81
CA GLN A 338 -19.55 7.28 -5.15
C GLN A 338 -18.03 7.07 -5.27
N GLY A 339 -17.59 5.84 -4.96
CA GLY A 339 -16.28 5.28 -5.36
C GLY A 339 -15.16 5.45 -4.34
N ALA A 340 -14.14 4.61 -4.41
CA ALA A 340 -13.09 4.43 -3.39
C ALA A 340 -12.17 5.65 -3.12
N GLY A 341 -12.36 6.81 -3.76
CA GLY A 341 -11.43 7.95 -3.65
C GLY A 341 -10.04 7.65 -4.22
N VAL A 342 -9.93 6.63 -5.07
CA VAL A 342 -8.65 6.15 -5.65
C VAL A 342 -8.43 6.68 -7.08
N GLY A 343 -9.49 6.87 -7.86
CA GLY A 343 -9.39 7.20 -9.28
C GLY A 343 -8.57 8.46 -9.60
N LEU A 344 -8.72 9.54 -8.82
CA LEU A 344 -7.92 10.76 -9.04
C LEU A 344 -6.44 10.59 -8.66
N ALA A 345 -6.14 9.75 -7.66
CA ALA A 345 -4.76 9.41 -7.32
C ALA A 345 -4.09 8.57 -8.44
N ILE A 346 -4.84 7.64 -9.06
CA ILE A 346 -4.40 6.92 -10.27
C ILE A 346 -4.13 7.91 -11.40
N VAL A 347 -5.08 8.81 -11.69
CA VAL A 347 -4.92 9.84 -12.72
C VAL A 347 -3.63 10.64 -12.48
N LYS A 348 -3.40 11.11 -11.26
CA LYS A 348 -2.20 11.85 -10.89
C LYS A 348 -0.93 11.03 -11.17
N GLY A 349 -0.89 9.78 -10.69
CA GLY A 349 0.25 8.88 -10.92
C GLY A 349 0.54 8.62 -12.39
N LEU A 350 -0.49 8.35 -13.20
CA LEU A 350 -0.34 8.12 -14.64
C LEU A 350 0.11 9.38 -15.39
N VAL A 351 -0.43 10.55 -15.05
CA VAL A 351 -0.01 11.83 -15.65
C VAL A 351 1.45 12.15 -15.28
N ASP A 352 1.87 11.86 -14.05
CA ASP A 352 3.26 12.05 -13.61
C ASP A 352 4.23 11.14 -14.38
N LEU A 353 3.84 9.90 -14.71
CA LEU A 353 4.64 9.02 -15.60
C LEU A 353 4.87 9.62 -16.99
N HIS A 354 3.91 10.41 -17.48
CA HIS A 354 4.00 11.13 -18.75
C HIS A 354 4.75 12.47 -18.62
N GLN A 355 5.37 12.75 -17.47
CA GLN A 355 5.98 14.05 -17.13
C GLN A 355 4.98 15.22 -17.28
N GLY A 356 3.69 14.91 -17.15
CA GLY A 356 2.63 15.88 -17.21
C GLY A 356 2.35 16.50 -15.85
N ARG A 357 1.33 17.35 -15.82
CA ARG A 357 0.71 17.81 -14.58
C ARG A 357 -0.79 17.84 -14.73
N ILE A 358 -1.51 17.53 -13.66
CA ILE A 358 -2.95 17.71 -13.58
C ILE A 358 -3.26 18.91 -12.67
N GLN A 359 -4.24 19.72 -13.08
CA GLN A 359 -4.77 20.82 -12.31
C GLN A 359 -6.29 20.72 -12.29
N VAL A 360 -6.90 21.19 -11.21
CA VAL A 360 -8.35 21.24 -11.10
C VAL A 360 -8.78 22.63 -10.64
N ARG A 361 -9.90 23.10 -11.19
CA ARG A 361 -10.59 24.30 -10.71
C ARG A 361 -12.05 23.95 -10.56
N SER A 362 -12.62 24.24 -9.41
CA SER A 362 -14.02 23.96 -9.13
C SER A 362 -14.61 25.07 -8.26
N LYS A 363 -15.91 25.27 -8.41
CA LYS A 363 -16.68 26.16 -7.55
C LYS A 363 -18.02 25.52 -7.25
N VAL A 364 -18.39 25.53 -5.97
CA VAL A 364 -19.64 24.92 -5.49
C VAL A 364 -20.83 25.48 -6.27
N GLY A 365 -21.56 24.60 -6.94
CA GLY A 365 -22.73 24.90 -7.76
C GLY A 365 -22.46 25.31 -9.21
N GLU A 366 -21.21 25.51 -9.62
CA GLU A 366 -20.85 25.88 -11.00
C GLU A 366 -20.18 24.74 -11.79
N GLY A 367 -19.81 23.64 -11.11
CA GLY A 367 -19.12 22.48 -11.69
C GLY A 367 -17.61 22.51 -11.53
N SER A 368 -16.96 21.55 -12.18
CA SER A 368 -15.50 21.36 -12.09
C SER A 368 -14.84 21.33 -13.46
N LYS A 369 -13.56 21.69 -13.47
CA LYS A 369 -12.72 21.69 -14.65
C LYS A 369 -11.37 21.05 -14.31
N PHE A 370 -11.12 19.88 -14.89
CA PHE A 370 -9.84 19.19 -14.81
C PHE A 370 -9.02 19.48 -16.06
N GLU A 371 -7.76 19.84 -15.89
CA GLU A 371 -6.80 20.14 -16.96
C GLU A 371 -5.58 19.23 -16.82
N VAL A 372 -5.38 18.32 -17.76
CA VAL A 372 -4.19 17.46 -17.88
C VAL A 372 -3.25 18.10 -18.90
N TRP A 373 -2.04 18.43 -18.46
CA TRP A 373 -1.01 19.09 -19.27
C TRP A 373 0.06 18.06 -19.61
N LEU A 374 0.25 17.79 -20.89
CA LEU A 374 1.23 16.85 -21.43
C LEU A 374 2.29 17.62 -22.21
N PRO A 375 3.59 17.41 -21.97
CA PRO A 375 4.65 18.04 -22.75
C PRO A 375 4.54 17.67 -24.23
N VAL A 376 4.72 18.64 -25.12
CA VAL A 376 4.80 18.37 -26.55
C VAL A 376 6.05 17.55 -26.86
N TYR A 377 5.89 16.49 -27.65
CA TYR A 377 6.99 15.73 -28.19
C TYR A 377 7.72 16.55 -29.25
N ASP A 378 8.94 16.97 -28.94
CA ASP A 378 9.84 17.66 -29.85
C ASP A 378 11.08 16.81 -30.04
N VAL A 379 11.31 16.28 -31.24
CA VAL A 379 12.46 15.42 -31.57
C VAL A 379 13.81 16.10 -31.26
N ALA A 380 13.90 17.43 -31.29
CA ALA A 380 15.14 18.16 -30.98
C ALA A 380 15.38 18.37 -29.47
N ARG A 381 14.31 18.38 -28.65
CA ARG A 381 14.38 18.48 -27.18
C ARG A 381 14.28 17.12 -26.49
N TRP A 382 13.61 16.17 -27.13
CA TRP A 382 13.33 14.82 -26.67
C TRP A 382 14.52 13.93 -27.00
N ASN A 383 15.52 13.96 -26.12
CA ASN A 383 16.48 12.88 -26.05
C ASN A 383 15.78 11.71 -25.33
N PRO A 384 15.64 10.52 -25.92
CA PRO A 384 14.96 9.39 -25.28
C PRO A 384 15.50 9.00 -23.90
N GLY A 385 16.65 9.55 -23.48
CA GLY A 385 17.19 9.42 -22.12
C GLY A 385 16.86 10.50 -21.10
N ARG A 386 16.02 11.50 -21.45
CA ARG A 386 15.58 12.57 -20.53
C ARG A 386 14.22 12.35 -19.88
N GLY A 387 13.50 11.30 -20.25
CA GLY A 387 12.48 10.72 -19.37
C GLY A 387 13.12 9.66 -18.49
N ARG A 388 12.66 9.52 -17.23
CA ARG A 388 13.06 8.42 -16.34
C ARG A 388 12.86 7.07 -17.06
N GLY A 389 13.89 6.60 -17.76
CA GLY A 389 13.86 5.39 -18.58
C GLY A 389 14.27 5.64 -20.05
N GLY A 390 15.57 5.70 -20.33
CA GLY A 390 16.09 5.50 -21.69
C GLY A 390 17.61 5.63 -21.84
N ALA A 391 18.28 4.48 -21.96
CA ALA A 391 19.50 4.22 -22.74
C ALA A 391 20.70 5.21 -22.73
N GLY A 392 20.84 6.08 -21.73
CA GLY A 392 22.14 6.49 -21.19
C GLY A 392 22.34 5.76 -19.87
N THR A 393 23.51 5.22 -19.60
CA THR A 393 23.78 4.28 -18.49
C THR A 393 23.63 4.85 -17.07
N GLY A 394 23.01 6.02 -16.90
CA GLY A 394 22.81 6.69 -15.62
C GLY A 394 21.35 7.07 -15.32
N LYS A 395 20.91 6.85 -14.08
CA LYS A 395 19.57 7.19 -13.56
C LYS A 395 19.43 8.73 -13.51
N ALA A 396 18.25 9.29 -13.81
CA ALA A 396 18.04 10.74 -13.71
C ALA A 396 17.81 11.18 -12.25
N ALA A 397 18.39 12.31 -11.84
CA ALA A 397 18.25 12.87 -10.50
C ALA A 397 18.15 14.40 -10.52
N THR A 398 17.32 14.97 -9.66
CA THR A 398 17.09 16.42 -9.54
C THR A 398 17.77 16.97 -8.30
N ILE A 399 18.54 18.05 -8.42
CA ILE A 399 19.25 18.69 -7.32
C ILE A 399 18.73 20.12 -7.15
N LEU A 400 18.37 20.51 -5.93
CA LEU A 400 18.10 21.90 -5.59
C LEU A 400 19.36 22.56 -5.03
N ILE A 401 19.80 23.64 -5.67
CA ILE A 401 20.91 24.47 -5.20
C ILE A 401 20.35 25.76 -4.61
N VAL A 402 20.76 26.07 -3.38
CA VAL A 402 20.39 27.27 -2.64
C VAL A 402 21.66 28.06 -2.31
N GLU A 403 21.87 29.18 -2.99
CA GLU A 403 23.09 29.99 -2.88
C GLU A 403 22.73 31.44 -3.23
N ASP A 404 23.19 32.40 -2.42
CA ASP A 404 22.80 33.81 -2.55
C ASP A 404 23.69 34.59 -3.53
N ASP A 405 24.91 34.11 -3.81
CA ASP A 405 25.74 34.63 -4.89
C ASP A 405 25.29 34.07 -6.27
N PRO A 406 24.74 34.92 -7.17
CA PRO A 406 24.27 34.46 -8.48
C PRO A 406 25.36 33.86 -9.37
N PHE A 407 26.62 34.26 -9.19
CA PHE A 407 27.75 33.73 -9.94
C PHE A 407 28.10 32.31 -9.50
N LEU A 408 28.14 32.06 -8.19
CA LEU A 408 28.35 30.71 -7.64
C LEU A 408 27.18 29.78 -7.98
N LEU A 409 25.94 30.28 -7.88
CA LEU A 409 24.73 29.55 -8.22
C LEU A 409 24.72 29.09 -9.68
N THR A 410 25.10 29.98 -10.61
CA THR A 410 25.19 29.65 -12.05
C THR A 410 26.37 28.70 -12.34
N GLY A 411 27.53 28.93 -11.73
CA GLY A 411 28.70 28.05 -11.91
C GLY A 411 28.48 26.62 -11.40
N LEU A 412 27.82 26.46 -10.25
CA LEU A 412 27.45 25.15 -9.71
C LEU A 412 26.45 24.42 -10.61
N LYS A 413 25.48 25.15 -11.16
CA LYS A 413 24.53 24.58 -12.12
C LYS A 413 25.24 24.01 -13.35
N GLU A 414 26.09 24.82 -13.98
CA GLU A 414 26.83 24.39 -15.17
C GLU A 414 27.73 23.20 -14.87
N LEU A 415 28.41 23.20 -13.72
CA LEU A 415 29.26 22.10 -13.28
C LEU A 415 28.47 20.80 -13.13
N LEU A 416 27.31 20.84 -12.46
CA LEU A 416 26.49 19.64 -12.19
C LEU A 416 25.79 19.11 -13.46
N GLU A 417 25.31 19.99 -14.34
CA GLU A 417 24.62 19.60 -15.58
C GLU A 417 25.59 19.08 -16.66
N VAL A 418 26.83 19.59 -16.71
CA VAL A 418 27.84 19.19 -17.70
C VAL A 418 28.57 17.89 -17.29
N HIS A 419 28.65 17.58 -16.00
CA HIS A 419 29.39 16.43 -15.52
C HIS A 419 28.75 15.10 -15.99
N GLN A 420 29.51 14.29 -16.73
CA GLN A 420 29.08 12.97 -17.17
C GLN A 420 29.36 11.92 -16.08
N GLY A 421 28.44 11.79 -15.14
CA GLY A 421 28.52 10.85 -14.03
C GLY A 421 27.58 9.64 -14.14
N LYS A 422 27.46 8.89 -13.03
CA LYS A 422 26.49 7.79 -12.85
C LYS A 422 25.03 8.26 -12.95
N TYR A 423 24.78 9.55 -12.75
CA TYR A 423 23.44 10.15 -12.78
C TYR A 423 23.36 11.23 -13.83
N GLN A 424 22.21 11.34 -14.49
CA GLN A 424 21.87 12.51 -15.30
C GLN A 424 21.22 13.55 -14.39
N LEU A 425 21.89 14.68 -14.17
CA LEU A 425 21.49 15.67 -13.17
C LEU A 425 20.66 16.79 -13.79
N GLU A 426 19.51 17.09 -13.19
CA GLU A 426 18.71 18.30 -13.43
C GLU A 426 18.86 19.23 -12.24
N VAL A 427 19.09 20.52 -12.49
CA VAL A 427 19.38 21.48 -11.41
C VAL A 427 18.29 22.55 -11.28
N LEU A 428 17.70 22.61 -10.09
CA LEU A 428 16.81 23.67 -9.63
C LEU A 428 17.59 24.71 -8.84
N LEU A 429 17.19 25.98 -8.93
CA LEU A 429 17.92 27.10 -8.32
C LEU A 429 17.04 27.91 -7.36
N ALA A 430 17.63 28.34 -6.25
CA ALA A 430 17.06 29.29 -5.30
C ALA A 430 18.15 30.23 -4.74
N GLY A 431 17.78 31.49 -4.48
CA GLY A 431 18.71 32.52 -4.00
C GLY A 431 18.84 32.66 -2.49
N ASN A 432 18.04 31.92 -1.71
CA ASN A 432 18.06 31.89 -0.24
C ASN A 432 17.13 30.78 0.27
N GLY A 433 17.14 30.48 1.56
CA GLY A 433 16.31 29.42 2.15
C GLY A 433 14.80 29.61 1.92
N ARG A 434 14.28 30.84 1.90
CA ARG A 434 12.84 31.11 1.65
C ARG A 434 12.45 30.80 0.21
N ASP A 435 13.32 31.10 -0.75
CA ASP A 435 13.12 30.73 -2.15
C ASP A 435 13.23 29.22 -2.33
N GLY A 436 14.15 28.57 -1.61
CA GLY A 436 14.28 27.12 -1.57
C GLY A 436 12.98 26.43 -1.15
N LEU A 437 12.33 26.91 -0.09
CA LEU A 437 11.03 26.38 0.35
C LEU A 437 9.94 26.53 -0.73
N ARG A 438 9.89 27.67 -1.43
CA ARG A 438 8.94 27.88 -2.54
C ARG A 438 9.19 26.94 -3.72
N VAL A 439 10.45 26.55 -3.96
CA VAL A 439 10.77 25.53 -4.95
C VAL A 439 10.30 24.16 -4.47
N LEU A 440 10.52 23.83 -3.20
CA LEU A 440 10.10 22.57 -2.58
C LEU A 440 8.58 22.35 -2.54
N GLU A 441 7.79 23.43 -2.53
CA GLU A 441 6.33 23.37 -2.69
C GLU A 441 5.88 22.85 -4.06
N ARG A 442 6.71 23.03 -5.11
CA ARG A 442 6.35 22.73 -6.50
C ARG A 442 7.12 21.53 -7.07
N HIS A 443 8.32 21.29 -6.57
CA HIS A 443 9.24 20.28 -7.07
C HIS A 443 9.87 19.53 -5.90
N ARG A 444 9.99 18.20 -6.04
CA ARG A 444 10.67 17.33 -5.08
C ARG A 444 12.07 17.00 -5.62
N PRO A 445 13.14 17.63 -5.12
CA PRO A 445 14.49 17.26 -5.50
C PRO A 445 14.93 15.97 -4.80
N ASP A 446 15.84 15.23 -5.44
CA ASP A 446 16.48 14.03 -4.91
C ASP A 446 17.68 14.38 -3.98
N LEU A 447 18.16 15.63 -4.03
CA LEU A 447 19.25 16.16 -3.20
C LEU A 447 19.14 17.69 -3.05
N ILE A 448 19.49 18.21 -1.88
CA ILE A 448 19.59 19.66 -1.63
C ILE A 448 21.06 20.02 -1.34
N ILE A 449 21.57 21.05 -2.01
CA ILE A 449 22.86 21.67 -1.73
C ILE A 449 22.58 23.11 -1.35
N SER A 450 22.96 23.52 -0.14
CA SER A 450 22.71 24.88 0.37
C SER A 450 23.98 25.52 0.87
N ASP A 451 24.15 26.80 0.63
CA ASP A 451 25.08 27.59 1.44
C ASP A 451 24.57 27.70 2.88
N VAL A 452 25.48 27.86 3.84
CA VAL A 452 25.17 28.09 5.25
C VAL A 452 24.79 29.55 5.48
N MET A 453 25.60 30.47 4.96
CA MET A 453 25.51 31.90 5.26
C MET A 453 24.79 32.64 4.15
N MET A 454 23.46 32.75 4.25
CA MET A 454 22.63 33.42 3.26
C MET A 454 21.73 34.50 3.92
N PRO A 455 21.39 35.59 3.20
CA PRO A 455 20.44 36.58 3.67
C PRO A 455 19.00 36.02 3.71
N VAL A 456 18.12 36.70 4.44
CA VAL A 456 16.68 36.39 4.63
C VAL A 456 16.43 35.12 5.45
N MET A 457 17.00 33.99 5.06
CA MET A 457 16.91 32.71 5.75
C MET A 457 18.22 31.96 5.53
N ASP A 458 18.94 31.72 6.62
CA ASP A 458 20.20 30.98 6.60
C ASP A 458 19.98 29.49 6.35
N GLY A 459 21.07 28.78 6.02
CA GLY A 459 21.02 27.36 5.69
C GLY A 459 20.53 26.48 6.85
N TYR A 460 20.82 26.84 8.11
CA TYR A 460 20.39 26.08 9.28
C TYR A 460 18.89 26.22 9.56
N GLU A 461 18.35 27.43 9.41
CA GLU A 461 16.92 27.69 9.49
C GLU A 461 16.18 26.99 8.35
N PHE A 462 16.73 27.03 7.14
CA PHE A 462 16.18 26.31 6.00
C PHE A 462 16.15 24.79 6.25
N LEU A 463 17.25 24.20 6.71
CA LEU A 463 17.31 22.78 7.08
C LEU A 463 16.28 22.44 8.16
N ARG A 464 16.14 23.25 9.21
CA ARG A 464 15.11 23.02 10.25
C ARG A 464 13.70 22.98 9.66
N GLN A 465 13.35 23.91 8.77
CA GLN A 465 12.03 23.93 8.14
C GLN A 465 11.82 22.73 7.20
N VAL A 466 12.84 22.34 6.44
CA VAL A 466 12.81 21.12 5.61
C VAL A 466 12.61 19.87 6.47
N ARG A 467 13.31 19.77 7.62
CA ARG A 467 13.22 18.61 8.52
C ARG A 467 11.94 18.57 9.35
N GLN A 468 11.24 19.70 9.53
CA GLN A 468 9.89 19.71 10.13
C GLN A 468 8.82 19.08 9.22
N GLN A 469 9.09 18.98 7.92
CA GLN A 469 8.18 18.36 6.98
C GLN A 469 8.48 16.86 6.87
N THR A 470 7.56 16.01 7.35
CA THR A 470 7.66 14.53 7.39
C THR A 470 8.02 13.89 6.05
N ASP A 471 7.74 14.63 5.00
CA ASP A 471 7.84 14.25 3.63
C ASP A 471 9.21 14.58 3.01
N LEU A 472 9.91 15.59 3.54
CA LEU A 472 11.24 15.98 3.09
C LEU A 472 12.35 15.46 4.02
N LEU A 473 11.98 14.79 5.13
CA LEU A 473 12.90 14.18 6.09
C LEU A 473 13.98 13.29 5.43
N GLN A 474 13.64 12.63 4.31
CA GLN A 474 14.50 11.67 3.63
C GLN A 474 15.37 12.27 2.52
N ILE A 475 15.17 13.55 2.19
CA ILE A 475 15.96 14.21 1.14
C ILE A 475 17.34 14.54 1.74
N PRO A 476 18.42 14.02 1.14
CA PRO A 476 19.77 14.34 1.58
C PRO A 476 20.06 15.83 1.38
N PHE A 477 20.85 16.38 2.30
CA PHE A 477 21.16 17.80 2.38
C PHE A 477 22.68 17.94 2.55
N ILE A 478 23.28 18.81 1.74
CA ILE A 478 24.72 19.12 1.76
C ILE A 478 24.88 20.61 2.02
N PHE A 479 25.68 20.95 3.02
CA PHE A 479 26.07 22.35 3.26
C PHE A 479 27.37 22.71 2.54
N LEU A 480 27.39 23.90 1.95
CA LEU A 480 28.60 24.60 1.54
C LEU A 480 28.99 25.58 2.67
N THR A 481 30.24 25.57 3.12
CA THR A 481 30.70 26.37 4.28
C THR A 481 32.02 27.07 3.99
N ALA A 482 32.32 28.23 4.59
CA ALA A 482 33.61 28.90 4.42
C ALA A 482 34.75 28.18 5.17
N ARG A 483 35.98 28.20 4.64
CA ARG A 483 37.16 27.61 5.32
C ARG A 483 37.37 28.21 6.73
N GLY A 484 37.34 27.37 7.78
CA GLY A 484 38.00 27.69 9.06
C GLY A 484 37.25 27.39 10.35
N GLU A 485 35.96 27.07 10.32
CA GLU A 485 35.18 26.88 11.56
C GLU A 485 34.99 25.38 11.86
N LEU A 486 36.04 24.76 12.41
CA LEU A 486 35.95 23.41 13.02
C LEU A 486 34.93 23.38 14.18
N SER A 487 34.58 24.53 14.77
CA SER A 487 33.50 24.70 15.74
C SER A 487 32.10 24.51 15.15
N ASP A 488 31.91 24.83 13.87
CA ASP A 488 30.61 24.78 13.20
C ASP A 488 30.27 23.38 12.70
N ILE A 489 31.28 22.51 12.57
CA ILE A 489 31.08 21.08 12.34
C ILE A 489 30.38 20.46 13.56
N HIS A 490 30.78 20.80 14.79
CA HIS A 490 30.12 20.30 16.01
C HIS A 490 28.68 20.83 16.17
N GLN A 491 28.42 22.08 15.80
CA GLN A 491 27.06 22.65 15.80
C GLN A 491 26.21 22.09 14.64
N GLY A 492 26.87 21.80 13.52
CA GLY A 492 26.29 21.25 12.32
C GLY A 492 25.90 19.77 12.40
N LEU A 493 26.66 18.98 13.15
CA LEU A 493 26.35 17.59 13.48
C LEU A 493 25.06 17.47 14.30
N ARG A 494 24.71 18.50 15.08
CA ARG A 494 23.44 18.58 15.84
C ARG A 494 22.23 18.97 14.98
N SER A 495 22.44 19.43 13.74
CA SER A 495 21.38 20.03 12.91
C SER A 495 20.70 19.06 11.93
N GLY A 496 21.21 17.84 11.77
CA GLY A 496 20.61 16.81 10.91
C GLY A 496 20.97 16.89 9.43
N VAL A 497 22.08 17.56 9.09
CA VAL A 497 22.65 17.57 7.73
C VAL A 497 23.48 16.31 7.48
N GLU A 498 23.53 15.87 6.22
CA GLU A 498 24.26 14.67 5.82
C GLU A 498 25.75 14.94 5.56
N GLN A 499 26.12 16.09 4.97
CA GLN A 499 27.52 16.41 4.63
C GLN A 499 27.82 17.93 4.65
N TYR A 500 29.11 18.27 4.83
CA TYR A 500 29.65 19.64 4.76
C TYR A 500 30.82 19.72 3.78
N ILE A 501 30.80 20.70 2.87
CA ILE A 501 31.86 20.94 1.89
C ILE A 501 32.46 22.34 2.09
N PRO A 502 33.77 22.48 2.37
CA PRO A 502 34.40 23.77 2.54
C PRO A 502 34.63 24.50 1.20
N LYS A 503 34.36 25.81 1.16
CA LYS A 503 34.66 26.75 0.08
C LYS A 503 36.08 27.31 0.26
N PRO A 504 36.94 27.34 -0.78
CA PRO A 504 36.71 26.81 -2.13
C PRO A 504 36.73 25.27 -2.15
N TYR A 505 35.78 24.69 -2.87
CA TYR A 505 35.58 23.24 -2.97
C TYR A 505 36.30 22.64 -4.19
N ASP A 506 36.69 21.38 -4.07
CA ASP A 506 37.22 20.57 -5.16
C ASP A 506 36.05 20.00 -5.98
N VAL A 507 36.11 20.13 -7.31
CA VAL A 507 35.00 19.71 -8.20
C VAL A 507 34.77 18.20 -8.10
N ASP A 508 35.84 17.43 -8.12
CA ASP A 508 35.77 15.97 -8.05
C ASP A 508 35.22 15.52 -6.68
N GLU A 509 35.61 16.18 -5.59
CA GLU A 509 35.06 15.94 -4.24
C GLU A 509 33.54 16.20 -4.18
N LEU A 510 33.08 17.33 -4.71
CA LEU A 510 31.66 17.67 -4.76
C LEU A 510 30.86 16.63 -5.53
N MET A 511 31.32 16.25 -6.74
CA MET A 511 30.61 15.30 -7.59
C MET A 511 30.52 13.91 -6.97
N GLN A 512 31.57 13.47 -6.29
CA GLN A 512 31.59 12.17 -5.63
C GLN A 512 30.64 12.11 -4.43
N LEU A 513 30.57 13.19 -3.65
CA LEU A 513 29.60 13.33 -2.55
C LEU A 513 28.17 13.35 -3.06
N VAL A 514 27.89 14.11 -4.12
CA VAL A 514 26.58 14.12 -4.79
C VAL A 514 26.18 12.71 -5.23
N ALA A 515 27.06 11.99 -5.92
CA ALA A 515 26.79 10.63 -6.37
C ALA A 515 26.51 9.67 -5.20
N THR A 516 27.25 9.80 -4.09
CA THR A 516 27.09 8.97 -2.90
C THR A 516 25.76 9.24 -2.19
N GLN A 517 25.37 10.50 -2.05
CA GLN A 517 24.08 10.84 -1.43
C GLN A 517 22.89 10.41 -2.29
N LEU A 518 23.00 10.54 -3.62
CA LEU A 518 21.99 10.03 -4.55
C LEU A 518 21.90 8.50 -4.51
N ASP A 519 23.03 7.79 -4.46
CA ASP A 519 23.06 6.33 -4.29
C ASP A 519 22.27 5.91 -3.04
N ARG A 520 22.46 6.61 -1.92
CA ARG A 520 21.74 6.35 -0.68
C ARG A 520 20.26 6.68 -0.79
N HIS A 521 19.92 7.85 -1.32
CA HIS A 521 18.54 8.30 -1.47
C HIS A 521 17.72 7.29 -2.30
N PHE A 522 18.23 6.90 -3.46
CA PHE A 522 17.56 5.94 -4.33
C PHE A 522 17.48 4.53 -3.76
N GLN A 523 18.39 4.14 -2.87
CA GLN A 523 18.27 2.86 -2.16
C GLN A 523 17.24 2.89 -1.05
N VAL A 524 17.12 4.01 -0.32
CA VAL A 524 16.03 4.19 0.64
C VAL A 524 14.68 4.14 -0.09
N GLU A 525 14.55 4.79 -1.25
CA GLU A 525 13.36 4.64 -2.10
C GLU A 525 13.12 3.19 -2.53
N SER A 526 14.19 2.43 -2.83
CA SER A 526 14.06 1.00 -3.18
C SER A 526 13.54 0.16 -2.01
N VAL A 527 13.96 0.43 -0.77
CA VAL A 527 13.43 -0.28 0.42
C VAL A 527 11.96 0.07 0.64
N VAL A 528 11.58 1.34 0.44
CA VAL A 528 10.17 1.75 0.47
C VAL A 528 9.38 0.99 -0.60
N SER A 529 9.91 0.90 -1.83
CA SER A 529 9.28 0.15 -2.92
C SER A 529 9.12 -1.34 -2.59
N GLN A 530 10.11 -1.96 -1.94
CA GLN A 530 10.03 -3.35 -1.46
C GLN A 530 8.95 -3.53 -0.38
N ASN A 531 8.79 -2.57 0.52
CA ASN A 531 7.73 -2.59 1.51
C ASN A 531 6.34 -2.49 0.84
N PHE A 532 6.21 -1.67 -0.20
CA PHE A 532 5.00 -1.61 -1.01
C PHE A 532 4.75 -2.92 -1.77
N GLU A 533 5.79 -3.58 -2.28
CA GLU A 533 5.67 -4.91 -2.91
C GLU A 533 5.26 -6.01 -1.92
N ALA A 534 5.74 -5.94 -0.67
CA ALA A 534 5.28 -6.83 0.39
C ALA A 534 3.80 -6.59 0.72
N LEU A 535 3.40 -5.32 0.86
CA LEU A 535 2.01 -4.95 1.09
C LEU A 535 1.11 -5.34 -0.10
N LYS A 536 1.59 -5.16 -1.34
CA LYS A 536 0.91 -5.60 -2.57
C LYS A 536 0.63 -7.10 -2.52
N ARG A 537 1.65 -7.90 -2.21
CA ARG A 537 1.50 -9.35 -2.09
C ARG A 537 0.52 -9.73 -1.00
N GLU A 538 0.59 -9.12 0.17
CA GLU A 538 -0.37 -9.39 1.25
C GLU A 538 -1.82 -9.05 0.85
N ILE A 539 -2.03 -7.92 0.17
CA ILE A 539 -3.35 -7.53 -0.34
C ILE A 539 -3.81 -8.47 -1.46
N LEU A 540 -2.93 -8.87 -2.37
CA LEU A 540 -3.25 -9.82 -3.43
C LEU A 540 -3.51 -11.24 -2.90
N GLU A 541 -2.84 -11.64 -1.82
CA GLU A 541 -3.11 -12.88 -1.10
C GLU A 541 -4.48 -12.85 -0.41
N LEU A 542 -4.95 -11.67 0.02
CA LEU A 542 -6.34 -11.48 0.44
C LEU A 542 -7.29 -11.53 -0.76
N LEU A 543 -6.92 -10.92 -1.89
CA LEU A 543 -7.66 -10.91 -3.17
C LEU A 543 -7.29 -12.11 -4.07
N ARG A 544 -7.41 -13.34 -3.54
CA ARG A 544 -7.00 -14.59 -4.20
C ARG A 544 -7.55 -14.75 -5.63
N PRO A 545 -6.93 -15.56 -6.52
CA PRO A 545 -7.51 -15.93 -7.82
C PRO A 545 -8.94 -16.49 -7.75
N ASP A 546 -9.25 -17.16 -6.63
CA ASP A 546 -10.58 -17.68 -6.30
C ASP A 546 -11.62 -16.56 -6.10
N PHE A 547 -11.21 -15.32 -5.87
CA PHE A 547 -12.07 -14.13 -5.79
C PHE A 547 -12.37 -13.54 -7.17
N LEU A 548 -11.36 -13.45 -8.04
CA LEU A 548 -11.49 -12.85 -9.37
C LEU A 548 -12.33 -13.72 -10.32
N THR A 549 -12.21 -15.04 -10.22
CA THR A 549 -12.89 -15.97 -11.14
C THR A 549 -14.42 -15.97 -10.98
N PRO A 550 -15.00 -16.09 -9.76
CA PRO A 550 -16.45 -15.97 -9.58
C PRO A 550 -16.97 -14.59 -9.97
N LEU A 551 -16.21 -13.52 -9.72
CA LEU A 551 -16.56 -12.16 -10.10
C LEU A 551 -16.70 -11.99 -11.62
N GLU A 552 -15.73 -12.50 -12.37
CA GLU A 552 -15.78 -12.52 -13.84
C GLU A 552 -16.93 -13.41 -14.35
N MET A 553 -17.15 -14.57 -13.73
CA MET A 553 -18.26 -15.46 -14.09
C MET A 553 -19.63 -14.79 -13.90
N VAL A 554 -19.89 -14.19 -12.74
CA VAL A 554 -21.16 -13.48 -12.47
C VAL A 554 -21.36 -12.36 -13.48
N THR A 555 -20.31 -11.60 -13.78
CA THR A 555 -20.36 -10.51 -14.78
C THR A 555 -20.69 -11.03 -16.18
N GLN A 556 -19.99 -12.08 -16.66
CA GLN A 556 -20.19 -12.61 -18.01
C GLN A 556 -21.53 -13.32 -18.18
N GLN A 557 -21.95 -14.11 -17.19
CA GLN A 557 -23.21 -14.85 -17.25
C GLN A 557 -24.41 -13.90 -17.17
N SER A 558 -24.37 -12.91 -16.28
CA SER A 558 -25.44 -11.90 -16.18
C SER A 558 -25.60 -11.13 -17.49
N GLN A 559 -24.49 -10.70 -18.11
CA GLN A 559 -24.50 -10.06 -19.44
C GLN A 559 -25.12 -10.95 -20.52
N ARG A 560 -24.75 -12.24 -20.56
CA ARG A 560 -25.30 -13.20 -21.52
C ARG A 560 -26.80 -13.40 -21.33
N LEU A 561 -27.29 -13.47 -20.11
CA LEU A 561 -28.72 -13.60 -19.83
C LEU A 561 -29.48 -12.34 -20.18
N VAL A 562 -28.98 -11.15 -19.85
CA VAL A 562 -29.63 -9.88 -20.23
C VAL A 562 -29.77 -9.78 -21.75
N LEU A 563 -28.72 -10.14 -22.52
CA LEU A 563 -28.78 -10.17 -23.98
C LEU A 563 -29.62 -11.33 -24.54
N GLY A 564 -29.71 -12.44 -23.80
CA GLY A 564 -30.38 -13.67 -24.20
C GLY A 564 -31.85 -13.74 -23.83
N LEU A 565 -32.35 -12.92 -22.91
CA LEU A 565 -33.75 -12.92 -22.47
C LEU A 565 -34.74 -12.67 -23.64
N GLU A 566 -34.30 -12.02 -24.73
CA GLU A 566 -35.09 -11.87 -25.96
C GLU A 566 -35.07 -13.12 -26.87
N ALA A 567 -34.13 -14.06 -26.66
CA ALA A 567 -33.83 -15.21 -27.51
C ALA A 567 -33.97 -16.58 -26.83
N VAL A 568 -34.15 -16.64 -25.51
CA VAL A 568 -34.32 -17.89 -24.74
C VAL A 568 -35.69 -18.49 -25.05
N GLN A 569 -35.70 -19.60 -25.80
CA GLN A 569 -36.92 -20.26 -26.24
C GLN A 569 -37.47 -21.31 -25.25
N ASN A 570 -36.73 -21.70 -24.20
CA ASN A 570 -37.11 -22.77 -23.26
C ASN A 570 -36.75 -22.46 -21.78
N ASP A 571 -37.67 -22.81 -20.88
CA ASP A 571 -37.56 -22.72 -19.42
C ASP A 571 -36.34 -23.45 -18.82
N ALA A 572 -35.86 -24.52 -19.46
CA ALA A 572 -34.78 -25.35 -18.93
C ALA A 572 -33.41 -24.67 -19.01
N ASP A 573 -33.10 -24.00 -20.14
CA ASP A 573 -31.83 -23.30 -20.33
C ASP A 573 -31.74 -22.05 -19.45
N LEU A 574 -32.88 -21.37 -19.24
CA LEU A 574 -33.00 -20.26 -18.30
C LEU A 574 -32.69 -20.73 -16.87
N LYS A 575 -33.26 -21.86 -16.44
CA LYS A 575 -33.02 -22.44 -15.10
C LYS A 575 -31.57 -22.81 -14.87
N VAL A 576 -30.90 -23.43 -15.84
CA VAL A 576 -29.46 -23.78 -15.73
C VAL A 576 -28.61 -22.51 -15.58
N SER A 577 -28.91 -21.49 -16.37
CA SER A 577 -28.14 -20.26 -16.40
C SER A 577 -28.34 -19.45 -15.11
N LEU A 578 -29.58 -19.31 -14.63
CA LEU A 578 -29.89 -18.67 -13.35
C LEU A 578 -29.31 -19.44 -12.16
N TYR A 579 -29.30 -20.78 -12.21
CA TYR A 579 -28.63 -21.59 -11.20
C TYR A 579 -27.11 -21.33 -11.16
N SER A 580 -26.47 -21.20 -12.33
CA SER A 580 -25.03 -20.90 -12.40
C SER A 580 -24.68 -19.51 -11.85
N ILE A 581 -25.50 -18.49 -12.14
CA ILE A 581 -25.34 -17.15 -11.56
C ILE A 581 -25.51 -17.19 -10.06
N ARG A 582 -26.53 -17.91 -9.59
CA ARG A 582 -26.80 -18.09 -8.17
C ARG A 582 -25.58 -18.65 -7.45
N THR A 583 -25.08 -19.80 -7.88
CA THR A 583 -23.93 -20.44 -7.22
C THR A 583 -22.69 -19.56 -7.26
N ALA A 584 -22.43 -18.88 -8.38
CA ALA A 584 -21.30 -17.96 -8.48
C ALA A 584 -21.46 -16.70 -7.60
N SER A 585 -22.69 -16.18 -7.45
CA SER A 585 -22.98 -15.03 -6.60
C SER A 585 -22.88 -15.39 -5.11
N GLU A 586 -23.38 -16.56 -4.70
CA GLU A 586 -23.23 -17.07 -3.34
C GLU A 586 -21.76 -17.26 -2.96
N GLN A 587 -20.97 -17.84 -3.87
CA GLN A 587 -19.53 -18.01 -3.69
C GLN A 587 -18.83 -16.66 -3.57
N LEU A 588 -19.17 -15.71 -4.45
CA LEU A 588 -18.63 -14.35 -4.40
C LEU A 588 -18.96 -13.65 -3.08
N THR A 589 -20.22 -13.72 -2.64
CA THR A 589 -20.65 -13.11 -1.38
C THR A 589 -19.85 -13.63 -0.21
N ARG A 590 -19.69 -14.95 -0.12
CA ARG A 590 -18.88 -15.59 0.93
C ARG A 590 -17.42 -15.10 0.92
N LEU A 591 -16.78 -15.09 -0.25
CA LEU A 591 -15.38 -14.68 -0.38
C LEU A 591 -15.18 -13.21 -0.01
N VAL A 592 -16.12 -12.34 -0.40
CA VAL A 592 -16.08 -10.92 -0.03
C VAL A 592 -16.29 -10.76 1.49
N GLU A 593 -17.25 -11.47 2.10
CA GLU A 593 -17.46 -11.44 3.55
C GLU A 593 -16.26 -11.96 4.35
N ASP A 594 -15.59 -13.01 3.85
CA ASP A 594 -14.38 -13.52 4.47
C ASP A 594 -13.22 -12.53 4.37
N LEU A 595 -13.06 -11.87 3.23
CA LEU A 595 -12.05 -10.82 3.06
C LEU A 595 -12.31 -9.65 4.00
N ILE A 596 -13.57 -9.20 4.10
CA ILE A 596 -13.99 -8.14 5.03
C ILE A 596 -13.63 -8.54 6.47
N ALA A 597 -14.00 -9.76 6.89
CA ALA A 597 -13.74 -10.23 8.24
C ALA A 597 -12.24 -10.37 8.54
N LEU A 598 -11.43 -10.83 7.58
CA LEU A 598 -9.97 -10.86 7.71
C LEU A 598 -9.38 -9.46 7.84
N ALA A 599 -9.86 -8.50 7.05
CA ALA A 599 -9.45 -7.11 7.13
C ALA A 599 -9.82 -6.48 8.49
N GLU A 600 -11.01 -6.78 9.03
CA GLU A 600 -11.44 -6.33 10.37
C GLU A 600 -10.60 -6.92 11.49
N LEU A 601 -10.20 -8.20 11.38
CA LEU A 601 -9.29 -8.85 12.31
C LEU A 601 -7.89 -8.22 12.28
N GLN A 602 -7.39 -7.85 11.09
CA GLN A 602 -6.07 -7.23 10.94
C GLN A 602 -6.05 -5.75 11.36
N THR A 603 -7.16 -5.03 11.21
CA THR A 603 -7.28 -3.61 11.58
C THR A 603 -7.63 -3.40 13.06
N GLY A 604 -8.09 -4.44 13.75
CA GLY A 604 -8.54 -4.38 15.14
C GLY A 604 -10.02 -4.00 15.30
N GLU A 605 -10.75 -3.77 14.20
CA GLU A 605 -12.19 -3.49 14.24
C GLU A 605 -12.97 -4.67 14.81
N ALA A 606 -12.58 -5.90 14.50
CA ALA A 606 -13.21 -7.10 15.05
C ALA A 606 -13.08 -7.16 16.59
N GLU A 607 -11.95 -6.70 17.15
CA GLU A 607 -11.77 -6.64 18.60
C GLU A 607 -12.67 -5.57 19.22
N MET A 608 -12.82 -4.41 18.58
CA MET A 608 -13.74 -3.36 19.03
C MET A 608 -15.20 -3.84 18.97
N ILE A 609 -15.60 -4.51 17.88
CA ILE A 609 -16.93 -5.11 17.72
C ILE A 609 -17.18 -6.14 18.83
N TYR A 610 -16.22 -7.03 19.07
CA TYR A 610 -16.28 -8.02 20.15
C TYR A 610 -16.45 -7.34 21.51
N GLN A 611 -15.66 -6.31 21.85
CA GLN A 611 -15.78 -5.58 23.11
C GLN A 611 -17.15 -4.92 23.31
N MET A 612 -17.81 -4.49 22.23
CA MET A 612 -19.16 -3.90 22.28
C MET A 612 -20.28 -4.94 22.39
N ARG A 613 -20.12 -6.11 21.76
CA ARG A 613 -21.17 -7.14 21.65
C ARG A 613 -21.05 -8.26 22.69
N ALA A 614 -19.84 -8.53 23.17
CA ALA A 614 -19.58 -9.66 24.06
C ALA A 614 -20.30 -9.47 25.40
N THR A 615 -21.20 -10.40 25.68
CA THR A 615 -22.03 -10.39 26.88
C THR A 615 -22.12 -11.79 27.47
N ARG A 616 -22.52 -11.86 28.75
CA ARG A 616 -22.73 -13.13 29.43
C ARG A 616 -24.03 -13.75 28.96
N THR A 617 -23.94 -14.88 28.26
CA THR A 617 -25.09 -15.57 27.64
C THR A 617 -25.76 -16.53 28.62
N SER A 618 -27.07 -16.68 28.50
CA SER A 618 -27.83 -17.71 29.20
C SER A 618 -27.82 -19.03 28.42
N PRO A 619 -28.10 -20.17 29.07
CA PRO A 619 -28.23 -21.46 28.38
C PRO A 619 -29.30 -21.43 27.27
N ALA A 620 -30.34 -20.59 27.42
CA ALA A 620 -31.40 -20.43 26.43
C ALA A 620 -30.91 -19.69 25.18
N ASP A 621 -30.00 -18.71 25.34
CA ASP A 621 -29.45 -17.95 24.22
C ASP A 621 -28.58 -18.85 23.33
N LEU A 622 -27.74 -19.70 23.93
CA LEU A 622 -26.93 -20.68 23.20
C LEU A 622 -27.80 -21.73 22.49
N ALA A 623 -28.87 -22.20 23.14
CA ALA A 623 -29.82 -23.12 22.49
C ALA A 623 -30.54 -22.45 21.30
N GLY A 624 -30.95 -21.18 21.47
CA GLY A 624 -31.56 -20.37 20.41
C GLY A 624 -30.62 -20.12 19.24
N LEU A 625 -29.34 -19.85 19.53
CA LEU A 625 -28.28 -19.72 18.53
C LEU A 625 -28.18 -20.98 17.65
N LEU A 626 -27.99 -22.15 18.26
CA LEU A 626 -27.85 -23.42 17.53
C LEU A 626 -29.09 -23.72 16.66
N MET A 627 -30.28 -23.44 17.19
CA MET A 627 -31.53 -23.60 16.45
C MET A 627 -31.61 -22.63 15.26
N SER A 628 -31.26 -21.36 15.45
CA SER A 628 -31.30 -20.33 14.41
C SER A 628 -30.30 -20.62 13.28
N VAL A 629 -29.07 -21.01 13.61
CA VAL A 629 -28.04 -21.38 12.64
C VAL A 629 -28.48 -22.63 11.87
N SER A 630 -28.96 -23.66 12.56
CA SER A 630 -29.46 -24.88 11.90
C SER A 630 -30.61 -24.58 10.93
N TYR A 631 -31.53 -23.68 11.29
CA TYR A 631 -32.65 -23.30 10.44
C TYR A 631 -32.20 -22.49 9.22
N ALA A 632 -31.38 -21.46 9.42
CA ALA A 632 -30.88 -20.61 8.34
C ALA A 632 -30.13 -21.43 7.28
N VAL A 633 -29.31 -22.37 7.73
CA VAL A 633 -28.54 -23.26 6.87
C VAL A 633 -29.43 -24.27 6.16
N GLN A 634 -30.45 -24.84 6.84
CA GLN A 634 -31.42 -25.73 6.22
C GLN A 634 -32.21 -25.04 5.09
N MET A 635 -32.56 -23.76 5.26
CA MET A 635 -33.22 -22.96 4.23
C MET A 635 -32.31 -22.72 3.02
N ARG A 636 -31.02 -22.42 3.24
CA ARG A 636 -30.03 -22.27 2.16
C ARG A 636 -29.71 -23.60 1.44
N GLY A 637 -29.73 -24.70 2.19
CA GLY A 637 -29.38 -26.05 1.71
C GLY A 637 -30.49 -26.78 0.94
N GLY A 638 -31.61 -26.14 0.62
CA GLY A 638 -32.83 -26.74 0.05
C GLY A 638 -32.72 -27.54 -1.26
N LEU A 639 -31.51 -27.68 -1.82
CA LEU A 639 -31.20 -28.48 -3.02
C LEU A 639 -30.13 -29.56 -2.78
N SER A 640 -29.65 -29.72 -1.55
CA SER A 640 -28.72 -30.78 -1.15
C SER A 640 -29.48 -31.97 -0.57
N ASN A 641 -29.13 -33.20 -0.96
CA ASN A 641 -29.74 -34.45 -0.41
C ASN A 641 -29.25 -34.75 1.02
N VAL A 642 -28.89 -33.73 1.81
CA VAL A 642 -28.27 -33.86 3.13
C VAL A 642 -29.32 -33.58 4.20
N ALA A 643 -29.48 -34.50 5.15
CA ALA A 643 -30.40 -34.31 6.27
C ALA A 643 -29.74 -33.45 7.35
N PHE A 644 -30.50 -32.55 7.96
CA PHE A 644 -29.99 -31.59 8.94
C PHE A 644 -30.63 -31.80 10.31
N ALA A 645 -29.82 -31.81 11.36
CA ALA A 645 -30.27 -31.88 12.74
C ALA A 645 -29.40 -31.05 13.67
N TYR A 646 -29.93 -30.76 14.86
CA TYR A 646 -29.17 -30.16 15.95
C TYR A 646 -29.45 -30.91 17.25
N ARG A 647 -28.45 -30.98 18.15
CA ARG A 647 -28.53 -31.64 19.45
C ARG A 647 -28.04 -30.68 20.54
N VAL A 648 -28.95 -30.31 21.44
CA VAL A 648 -28.65 -29.44 22.59
C VAL A 648 -28.85 -30.24 23.88
N PRO A 649 -27.79 -30.49 24.67
CA PRO A 649 -27.94 -31.17 25.95
C PRO A 649 -28.61 -30.25 26.98
N PRO A 650 -29.35 -30.80 27.96
CA PRO A 650 -29.89 -30.02 29.07
C PRO A 650 -28.74 -29.50 29.96
N GLY A 651 -28.81 -28.21 30.33
CA GLY A 651 -27.86 -27.60 31.27
C GLY A 651 -26.57 -27.07 30.64
N LEU A 652 -26.66 -26.38 29.49
CA LEU A 652 -25.52 -25.66 28.92
C LEU A 652 -24.96 -24.62 29.92
N PRO A 653 -23.62 -24.44 29.99
CA PRO A 653 -23.01 -23.41 30.81
C PRO A 653 -23.26 -22.01 30.23
N SER A 654 -23.11 -20.98 31.08
CA SER A 654 -23.05 -19.59 30.61
C SER A 654 -21.70 -19.32 29.97
N LEU A 655 -21.71 -18.57 28.86
CA LEU A 655 -20.50 -18.18 28.13
C LEU A 655 -20.43 -16.66 27.99
N TYR A 656 -19.26 -16.07 28.16
CA TYR A 656 -19.02 -14.67 27.78
C TYR A 656 -18.57 -14.64 26.32
N CYS A 657 -19.45 -14.22 25.41
CA CYS A 657 -19.18 -14.24 23.98
C CYS A 657 -19.99 -13.21 23.20
N ASP A 658 -19.57 -12.94 21.97
CA ASP A 658 -20.38 -12.31 20.94
C ASP A 658 -21.20 -13.39 20.22
N LEU A 659 -22.50 -13.50 20.56
CA LEU A 659 -23.40 -14.50 19.97
C LEU A 659 -23.48 -14.40 18.44
N GLU A 660 -23.42 -13.19 17.88
CA GLU A 660 -23.50 -12.99 16.43
C GLU A 660 -22.21 -13.50 15.76
N GLY A 661 -21.05 -13.17 16.32
CA GLY A 661 -19.76 -13.71 15.87
C GLY A 661 -19.69 -15.24 15.96
N VAL A 662 -20.22 -15.84 17.03
CA VAL A 662 -20.30 -17.31 17.16
C VAL A 662 -21.26 -17.90 16.11
N ALA A 663 -22.40 -17.26 15.83
CA ALA A 663 -23.34 -17.69 14.78
C ALA A 663 -22.67 -17.75 13.41
N GLN A 664 -21.89 -16.72 13.09
CA GLN A 664 -21.14 -16.62 11.84
C GLN A 664 -20.06 -17.70 11.74
N CYS A 665 -19.34 -17.97 12.84
CA CYS A 665 -18.36 -19.05 12.88
C CYS A 665 -19.00 -20.42 12.62
N LEU A 666 -20.13 -20.72 13.27
CA LEU A 666 -20.84 -21.99 13.07
C LEU A 666 -21.38 -22.12 11.64
N SER A 667 -21.90 -21.04 11.07
CA SER A 667 -22.38 -21.02 9.68
C SER A 667 -21.24 -21.28 8.69
N ARG A 668 -20.07 -20.66 8.89
CA ARG A 668 -18.87 -20.92 8.09
C ARG A 668 -18.41 -22.37 8.21
N LEU A 669 -18.25 -22.89 9.43
CA LEU A 669 -17.88 -24.30 9.64
C LEU A 669 -18.84 -25.24 8.91
N TYR A 670 -20.13 -24.92 8.93
CA TYR A 670 -21.13 -25.67 8.21
C TYR A 670 -20.89 -25.68 6.70
N GLU A 671 -20.70 -24.51 6.10
CA GLU A 671 -20.48 -24.37 4.68
C GLU A 671 -19.19 -25.08 4.22
N ILE A 672 -18.14 -25.07 5.06
CA ILE A 672 -16.91 -25.86 4.82
C ILE A 672 -17.26 -27.35 4.72
N VAL A 673 -17.94 -27.90 5.73
CA VAL A 673 -18.34 -29.31 5.74
C VAL A 673 -19.26 -29.63 4.55
N LEU A 674 -20.21 -28.75 4.22
CA LEU A 674 -21.12 -28.93 3.09
C LEU A 674 -20.39 -28.93 1.74
N SER A 675 -19.44 -28.01 1.54
CA SER A 675 -18.66 -27.92 0.29
C SER A 675 -17.83 -29.19 0.04
N LEU A 676 -17.27 -29.76 1.09
CA LEU A 676 -16.46 -30.97 1.04
C LEU A 676 -17.24 -32.24 0.69
N PHE A 677 -18.54 -32.26 0.99
CA PHE A 677 -19.35 -33.48 0.94
C PHE A 677 -20.61 -33.39 0.05
N GLY A 678 -20.89 -32.22 -0.54
CA GLY A 678 -22.13 -31.84 -1.22
C GLY A 678 -22.55 -32.63 -2.47
N ARG A 679 -21.90 -33.76 -2.78
CA ARG A 679 -22.33 -34.72 -3.83
C ARG A 679 -22.55 -36.14 -3.33
N HIS A 680 -22.35 -36.42 -2.04
CA HIS A 680 -22.50 -37.77 -1.49
C HIS A 680 -23.97 -38.05 -1.09
N PRO A 681 -24.63 -39.14 -1.56
CA PRO A 681 -26.09 -39.29 -1.42
C PRO A 681 -26.66 -39.70 -0.05
N ALA A 682 -25.91 -39.68 1.07
CA ALA A 682 -26.37 -40.35 2.30
C ALA A 682 -25.77 -39.88 3.65
N GLY A 683 -25.41 -38.60 3.81
CA GLY A 683 -24.90 -38.08 5.09
C GLY A 683 -25.93 -37.24 5.87
N GLN A 684 -25.95 -37.36 7.20
CA GLN A 684 -26.66 -36.42 8.08
C GLN A 684 -25.65 -35.42 8.67
N MET A 685 -25.92 -34.11 8.58
CA MET A 685 -25.15 -33.10 9.31
C MET A 685 -25.81 -32.74 10.63
N VAL A 686 -25.03 -32.74 11.70
CA VAL A 686 -25.51 -32.50 13.05
C VAL A 686 -24.73 -31.35 13.69
N LEU A 687 -25.44 -30.32 14.13
CA LEU A 687 -24.90 -29.29 15.00
C LEU A 687 -25.02 -29.74 16.47
N LEU A 688 -23.90 -29.93 17.14
CA LEU A 688 -23.82 -30.56 18.45
C LEU A 688 -23.14 -29.64 19.46
N ALA A 689 -23.76 -29.45 20.63
CA ALA A 689 -23.10 -28.83 21.77
C ALA A 689 -22.72 -29.89 22.82
N GLU A 690 -21.47 -29.87 23.28
CA GLU A 690 -20.96 -30.76 24.34
C GLU A 690 -20.20 -29.95 25.40
N THR A 691 -20.54 -30.16 26.67
CA THR A 691 -19.77 -29.61 27.79
C THR A 691 -18.74 -30.63 28.26
N ARG A 692 -17.46 -30.25 28.21
CA ARG A 692 -16.32 -31.02 28.75
C ARG A 692 -15.76 -30.30 29.98
N PRO A 693 -14.97 -30.96 30.85
CA PRO A 693 -14.41 -30.30 32.02
C PRO A 693 -13.62 -29.04 31.64
N GLY A 694 -14.14 -27.86 32.01
CA GLY A 694 -13.53 -26.57 31.70
C GLY A 694 -13.74 -26.04 30.28
N GLU A 695 -14.52 -26.72 29.43
CA GLU A 695 -14.69 -26.33 28.03
C GLU A 695 -16.12 -26.55 27.51
N LEU A 696 -16.58 -25.69 26.61
CA LEU A 696 -17.78 -25.90 25.80
C LEU A 696 -17.38 -26.09 24.34
N HIS A 697 -17.83 -27.20 23.75
CA HIS A 697 -17.58 -27.57 22.37
C HIS A 697 -18.86 -27.37 21.56
N LEU A 698 -18.82 -26.51 20.54
CA LEU A 698 -19.88 -26.37 19.54
C LEU A 698 -19.38 -26.93 18.22
N SER A 699 -19.91 -28.07 17.80
CA SER A 699 -19.39 -28.89 16.72
C SER A 699 -20.35 -28.99 15.55
N VAL A 700 -19.83 -28.88 14.33
CA VAL A 700 -20.50 -29.34 13.10
C VAL A 700 -19.96 -30.72 12.78
N LEU A 701 -20.84 -31.73 12.77
CA LEU A 701 -20.52 -33.12 12.50
C LEU A 701 -21.16 -33.57 11.20
N ALA A 702 -20.41 -34.22 10.31
CA ALA A 702 -20.94 -35.00 9.20
C ALA A 702 -20.96 -36.48 9.59
N GLU A 703 -22.14 -37.00 9.92
CA GLU A 703 -22.29 -38.39 10.35
C GLU A 703 -21.95 -39.35 9.20
N GLN A 704 -21.11 -40.36 9.50
CA GLN A 704 -20.71 -41.44 8.59
C GLN A 704 -19.94 -40.98 7.33
N VAL A 705 -19.42 -39.77 7.35
CA VAL A 705 -18.56 -39.22 6.29
C VAL A 705 -17.26 -38.74 6.92
N TRP A 706 -16.12 -38.98 6.27
CA TRP A 706 -14.81 -38.56 6.76
C TRP A 706 -14.16 -37.56 5.80
N PHE A 707 -13.37 -36.62 6.33
CA PHE A 707 -12.54 -35.77 5.50
C PHE A 707 -11.63 -36.65 4.63
N PRO A 708 -11.57 -36.40 3.30
CA PRO A 708 -10.60 -37.07 2.43
C PRO A 708 -9.18 -36.90 2.97
N GLU A 709 -8.29 -37.87 2.76
CA GLU A 709 -6.94 -37.86 3.34
C GLU A 709 -6.16 -36.59 2.98
N GLU A 710 -6.29 -36.11 1.74
CA GLU A 710 -5.72 -34.85 1.26
C GLU A 710 -6.21 -33.66 2.09
N VAL A 711 -7.51 -33.55 2.33
CA VAL A 711 -8.13 -32.48 3.12
C VAL A 711 -7.79 -32.60 4.60
N ALA A 712 -7.82 -33.80 5.15
CA ALA A 712 -7.51 -34.08 6.55
C ALA A 712 -6.05 -33.74 6.88
N SER A 713 -5.13 -33.99 5.95
CA SER A 713 -3.71 -33.63 6.06
C SER A 713 -3.44 -32.12 6.11
N ILE A 714 -4.44 -31.30 5.73
CA ILE A 714 -4.36 -29.84 5.72
C ILE A 714 -5.14 -29.23 6.91
N ILE A 715 -6.43 -29.57 7.04
CA ILE A 715 -7.31 -28.97 8.05
C ILE A 715 -6.86 -29.33 9.47
N ILE A 716 -6.56 -30.61 9.74
CA ILE A 716 -6.26 -31.07 11.10
C ILE A 716 -4.98 -30.41 11.64
N PRO A 717 -3.85 -30.40 10.90
CA PRO A 717 -2.66 -29.69 11.36
C PRO A 717 -2.87 -28.19 11.49
N TYR A 718 -3.62 -27.53 10.60
CA TYR A 718 -3.86 -26.08 10.70
C TYR A 718 -4.66 -25.68 11.96
N CYS A 719 -5.65 -26.49 12.33
CA CYS A 719 -6.40 -26.30 13.57
C CYS A 719 -5.50 -26.49 14.80
N GLN A 720 -4.47 -27.35 14.73
CA GLN A 720 -3.56 -27.67 15.84
C GLN A 720 -2.29 -26.81 15.91
N GLN A 721 -1.73 -26.39 14.77
CA GLN A 721 -0.45 -25.71 14.61
C GLN A 721 -0.66 -24.53 13.66
N GLU A 722 -0.22 -23.33 14.04
CA GLU A 722 -0.45 -22.09 13.27
C GLU A 722 0.43 -22.00 12.01
N GLN A 723 0.13 -22.84 11.01
CA GLN A 723 0.85 -22.87 9.73
C GLN A 723 -0.05 -22.39 8.59
N PRO A 724 -0.15 -21.06 8.34
CA PRO A 724 -1.08 -20.48 7.37
C PRO A 724 -0.82 -20.89 5.92
N GLN A 725 0.43 -21.21 5.55
CA GLN A 725 0.85 -21.55 4.18
C GLN A 725 0.20 -22.82 3.61
N ILE A 726 -0.34 -23.70 4.47
CA ILE A 726 -0.95 -24.97 4.04
C ILE A 726 -2.36 -24.73 3.48
N LEU A 727 -3.05 -23.66 3.90
CA LEU A 727 -4.43 -23.36 3.50
C LEU A 727 -4.56 -22.68 2.14
N ASP A 728 -3.46 -22.27 1.51
CA ASP A 728 -3.50 -21.62 0.19
C ASP A 728 -3.85 -22.59 -0.94
N GLN A 729 -3.93 -23.88 -0.63
CA GLN A 729 -4.27 -24.95 -1.58
C GLN A 729 -5.75 -25.35 -1.52
N VAL A 730 -6.57 -24.74 -0.65
CA VAL A 730 -7.96 -25.19 -0.45
C VAL A 730 -8.96 -24.04 -0.40
N GLU A 731 -10.07 -24.23 -1.12
CA GLU A 731 -11.12 -23.23 -1.39
C GLU A 731 -11.75 -22.63 -0.11
N PHE A 732 -11.80 -23.37 0.99
CA PHE A 732 -12.36 -22.92 2.27
C PHE A 732 -11.34 -22.30 3.23
N GLY A 733 -10.07 -22.13 2.80
CA GLY A 733 -9.00 -21.57 3.62
C GLY A 733 -9.37 -20.24 4.30
N PRO A 734 -9.88 -19.22 3.56
CA PRO A 734 -10.26 -17.93 4.13
C PRO A 734 -11.31 -18.04 5.23
N SER A 735 -12.37 -18.83 5.02
CA SER A 735 -13.43 -19.03 6.02
C SER A 735 -12.87 -19.62 7.31
N LEU A 736 -11.95 -20.59 7.23
CA LEU A 736 -11.33 -21.19 8.40
C LEU A 736 -10.37 -20.23 9.14
N MET A 737 -9.68 -19.36 8.40
CA MET A 737 -8.87 -18.28 8.99
C MET A 737 -9.73 -17.29 9.77
N VAL A 738 -10.88 -16.89 9.23
CA VAL A 738 -11.84 -16.01 9.91
C VAL A 738 -12.35 -16.66 11.19
N VAL A 739 -12.80 -17.92 11.13
CA VAL A 739 -13.30 -18.66 12.30
C VAL A 739 -12.24 -18.70 13.40
N LYS A 740 -10.99 -19.02 13.05
CA LYS A 740 -9.89 -19.05 14.02
C LYS A 740 -9.59 -17.68 14.62
N GLY A 741 -9.61 -16.63 13.81
CA GLY A 741 -9.42 -15.24 14.27
C GLY A 741 -10.50 -14.80 15.27
N ILE A 742 -11.78 -15.04 14.94
CA ILE A 742 -12.90 -14.73 15.85
C ILE A 742 -12.81 -15.58 17.13
N MET A 743 -12.45 -16.86 17.04
CA MET A 743 -12.30 -17.72 18.22
C MET A 743 -11.18 -17.25 19.15
N ARG A 744 -10.09 -16.67 18.64
CA ARG A 744 -9.05 -16.07 19.48
C ARG A 744 -9.56 -14.89 20.31
N LEU A 745 -10.45 -14.05 19.76
CA LEU A 745 -11.08 -12.96 20.51
C LEU A 745 -11.89 -13.48 21.71
N HIS A 746 -12.45 -14.69 21.56
CA HIS A 746 -13.18 -15.40 22.60
C HIS A 746 -12.28 -16.22 23.55
N GLY A 747 -10.96 -16.14 23.41
CA GLY A 747 -10.00 -16.98 24.15
C GLY A 747 -10.10 -18.47 23.85
N GLY A 748 -10.80 -18.85 22.77
CA GLY A 748 -11.04 -20.23 22.37
C GLY A 748 -10.20 -20.68 21.19
N GLN A 749 -10.44 -21.91 20.74
CA GLN A 749 -9.72 -22.55 19.65
C GLN A 749 -10.66 -23.30 18.70
N VAL A 750 -10.16 -23.66 17.52
CA VAL A 750 -10.87 -24.47 16.54
C VAL A 750 -10.19 -25.83 16.47
N ILE A 751 -10.95 -26.91 16.54
CA ILE A 751 -10.45 -28.28 16.38
C ILE A 751 -11.15 -28.94 15.20
N ALA A 752 -10.44 -29.86 14.54
CA ALA A 752 -10.96 -30.65 13.46
C ALA A 752 -10.50 -32.09 13.61
N GLY A 753 -11.30 -33.04 13.12
CA GLY A 753 -10.90 -34.44 13.12
C GLY A 753 -11.86 -35.36 12.39
N ASN A 754 -11.41 -36.60 12.24
CA ASN A 754 -12.21 -37.74 11.79
C ASN A 754 -12.45 -38.64 13.01
N ASP A 755 -13.66 -38.63 13.56
CA ASP A 755 -14.07 -39.56 14.59
C ASP A 755 -14.47 -40.90 13.94
N PRO A 756 -13.89 -42.04 14.34
CA PRO A 756 -14.21 -43.35 13.76
C PRO A 756 -15.68 -43.78 13.94
N GLN A 757 -16.37 -43.27 14.97
CA GLN A 757 -17.75 -43.61 15.32
C GLN A 757 -18.73 -42.52 14.89
N ALA A 758 -18.31 -41.24 14.92
CA ALA A 758 -19.20 -40.10 14.65
C ALA A 758 -19.02 -39.47 13.25
N GLY A 759 -17.86 -39.62 12.59
CA GLY A 759 -17.56 -39.01 11.30
C GLY A 759 -16.66 -37.77 11.39
N ALA A 760 -16.61 -36.97 10.33
CA ALA A 760 -15.81 -35.74 10.25
C ALA A 760 -16.44 -34.62 11.08
N PHE A 761 -15.63 -33.91 11.85
CA PHE A 761 -16.10 -32.78 12.66
C PHE A 761 -15.18 -31.55 12.56
N LEU A 762 -15.80 -30.39 12.73
CA LEU A 762 -15.16 -29.11 13.03
C LEU A 762 -15.83 -28.54 14.29
N SER A 763 -15.06 -28.17 15.30
CA SER A 763 -15.59 -27.68 16.58
C SER A 763 -14.95 -26.37 17.01
N LEU A 764 -15.81 -25.46 17.48
CA LEU A 764 -15.43 -24.29 18.25
C LEU A 764 -15.30 -24.71 19.72
N VAL A 765 -14.15 -24.47 20.33
CA VAL A 765 -13.87 -24.80 21.72
C VAL A 765 -13.72 -23.52 22.52
N PHE A 766 -14.61 -23.32 23.48
CA PHE A 766 -14.61 -22.18 24.38
C PHE A 766 -14.11 -22.59 25.76
N PRO A 767 -13.17 -21.85 26.38
CA PRO A 767 -12.84 -22.06 27.77
C PRO A 767 -13.99 -21.60 28.66
N LEU A 768 -14.37 -22.44 29.62
CA LEU A 768 -15.31 -22.07 30.68
C LEU A 768 -14.51 -21.46 31.82
N VAL A 769 -14.64 -20.15 32.01
CA VAL A 769 -14.08 -19.46 33.18
C VAL A 769 -14.76 -20.03 34.42
N ALA A 770 -13.98 -20.41 35.44
CA ALA A 770 -14.54 -20.78 36.73
C ALA A 770 -15.36 -19.60 37.26
N ASP A 771 -16.59 -19.86 37.74
CA ASP A 771 -17.36 -18.83 38.43
C ASP A 771 -16.54 -18.33 39.63
N ASP A 772 -15.92 -17.15 39.51
CA ASP A 772 -15.49 -16.37 40.67
C ASP A 772 -16.77 -15.93 41.38
N GLY A 773 -17.07 -16.64 42.47
CA GLY A 773 -18.25 -16.42 43.31
C GLY A 773 -18.27 -15.09 44.07
#